data_AF-A0A250YKX2-F1
#
_entry.id   AF-A0A250YKX2-F1
#
_cell.length_a   1.000
_cell.length_b   1.000
_cell.length_c   1.000
_cell.angle_alpha   90.00
_cell.angle_beta   90.00
_cell.angle_gamma   90.00
#
_symmetry.space_group_name_H-M   'P 1'
#
loop_
_entity.id
_entity.type
_entity.pdbx_description
1 polymer ?
#
loop_
_entity_poly.entity_id
_entity_poly.type
_entity_poly.pdbx_seq_one_letter_code
_entity_poly.pdbx_strand_id
1 'polypeptide(L)'
;MAARAASSGRWEVVKKGRRPGASSGGRGSGGDRRALGEANGVWKYDLTPPIQTTSTLYERGFEKIMKRQNKEQVPPPAVEPKKPAKKKQPKKVATLPNQNQKQGPFRSLEEALKALDVAALQKELDKSQSVFTGNPSVWLKDLASYLNYKLQAPRSEPTLSQHTHDYPYSLVSRELRGIIRGLLAKAAGSLELFFDHCLFTMLQELDKTPGESLHGYRICIQAILQDKPKIATMNLGKFLELLRSHQNQPVKCLTIMWALGQAGFANLTDGLKVWLGIMLPVLGIKSLSPFAIAYLDRLLLMHPNLTKGFGMIGPKDFFPLLDFAYMPNNSLTSSLQEQLCQLYPRLKVLAFGAKPESTLHIYFPSFLSRATPNCPSGMKKELLSSLTQCLTVDPLSTSIWKQLYPKHLPQSSLLLEHLLRSWKRIPKKVRKSLQETIQSFKLTNQELLKKGSSSNQHVITCDAACKSLLQQARGPRPPWTRLLLLLLVFAIGFLCHDFRSNSSFQATLAGRLLRSSGFLPAGQQMCAKLYSYSLQGYSWLEETLPACGSYLLTIVEPGLQVAWAHTNATVNFLSAHCASHLAWLGDSFTGLSQRLQVQLPDALHQLLHYLRELLLFFHQSILLPVWHLLLAALAQAQERCHHACRGEVTWDCVKTQLCEAAHRTWLCLQDITVAFLDWALATISQQ
;
A
#
# COMPACT_ATOMS: atom_id res chain seq x y z
N MET A 1 42.21 -7.19 41.16
CA MET A 1 43.67 -6.98 41.20
C MET A 1 44.01 -5.73 40.39
N ALA A 2 44.94 -4.94 40.92
CA ALA A 2 45.50 -3.64 40.48
C ALA A 2 45.54 -3.39 38.95
N ALA A 3 45.16 -2.23 38.39
CA ALA A 3 45.52 -0.81 38.58
C ALA A 3 46.68 -0.32 37.67
N ARG A 4 46.52 0.94 37.20
CA ARG A 4 47.48 1.87 36.55
C ARG A 4 47.72 1.70 35.04
N ALA A 5 47.98 2.74 34.23
CA ALA A 5 47.87 4.20 34.32
C ALA A 5 48.13 4.75 32.90
N ALA A 6 47.76 6.01 32.69
CA ALA A 6 47.84 6.80 31.46
C ALA A 6 49.23 6.94 30.79
N SER A 7 49.27 7.21 29.48
CA SER A 7 50.00 8.37 28.92
C SER A 7 49.72 8.58 27.43
N SER A 8 50.02 9.81 27.01
CA SER A 8 49.62 10.59 25.84
C SER A 8 50.48 10.43 24.57
N GLY A 9 49.92 10.88 23.44
CA GLY A 9 50.65 11.27 22.22
C GLY A 9 50.70 10.15 21.18
N ARG A 10 50.57 10.36 19.87
CA ARG A 10 50.84 11.53 19.04
C ARG A 10 50.23 11.20 17.66
N TRP A 11 49.59 12.18 17.01
CA TRP A 11 49.11 12.03 15.64
C TRP A 11 50.30 11.94 14.67
N GLU A 12 50.35 10.88 13.86
CA GLU A 12 51.28 10.79 12.74
C GLU A 12 50.51 10.70 11.42
N VAL A 13 50.69 11.74 10.62
CA VAL A 13 50.19 11.89 9.26
C VAL A 13 51.15 11.16 8.33
N VAL A 14 50.72 10.09 7.68
CA VAL A 14 51.51 9.45 6.61
C VAL A 14 50.85 9.65 5.26
N LYS A 15 51.63 10.29 4.38
CA LYS A 15 51.35 10.59 2.98
C LYS A 15 51.27 9.31 2.14
N LYS A 16 50.35 9.37 1.17
CA LYS A 16 50.33 8.78 -0.18
C LYS A 16 51.60 8.01 -0.60
N GLY A 17 51.47 6.70 -0.83
CA GLY A 17 52.41 5.85 -1.57
C GLY A 17 51.72 5.14 -2.75
N ARG A 18 52.32 5.25 -3.95
CA ARG A 18 51.91 4.60 -5.20
C ARG A 18 52.56 3.22 -5.33
N ARG A 19 51.73 2.19 -5.65
CA ARG A 19 51.96 1.00 -6.54
C ARG A 19 53.15 0.05 -6.21
N PRO A 20 53.16 -1.24 -6.63
CA PRO A 20 52.63 -1.79 -7.90
C PRO A 20 51.84 -3.10 -7.82
N GLY A 21 51.23 -3.47 -8.95
CA GLY A 21 50.48 -4.72 -9.13
C GLY A 21 51.36 -5.89 -9.53
N ALA A 22 50.83 -7.10 -9.30
CA ALA A 22 51.28 -8.34 -9.90
C ALA A 22 50.07 -9.29 -10.05
N SER A 23 50.12 -10.07 -11.12
CA SER A 23 49.08 -10.91 -11.71
C SER A 23 49.20 -12.39 -11.31
N SER A 24 48.07 -13.03 -11.02
CA SER A 24 47.74 -14.47 -11.21
C SER A 24 46.28 -14.63 -10.72
N GLY A 25 45.33 -15.38 -11.29
CA GLY A 25 45.31 -16.53 -12.18
C GLY A 25 44.43 -17.61 -11.51
N GLY A 26 43.16 -17.80 -11.91
CA GLY A 26 42.33 -18.92 -11.43
C GLY A 26 40.80 -18.71 -11.46
N ARG A 27 40.11 -19.55 -12.25
CA ARG A 27 38.66 -19.61 -12.51
C ARG A 27 37.83 -20.13 -11.32
N GLY A 28 36.58 -19.64 -11.17
CA GLY A 28 35.55 -20.30 -10.36
C GLY A 28 34.27 -19.50 -10.10
N SER A 29 33.29 -19.62 -11.01
CA SER A 29 31.82 -19.54 -10.86
C SER A 29 31.20 -18.81 -9.64
N GLY A 30 30.47 -17.72 -9.89
CA GLY A 30 29.50 -17.14 -8.94
C GLY A 30 28.64 -16.03 -9.59
N GLY A 31 27.33 -16.29 -9.73
CA GLY A 31 26.39 -15.56 -10.58
C GLY A 31 26.11 -14.08 -10.24
N ASP A 32 25.79 -13.37 -11.31
CA ASP A 32 25.48 -11.95 -11.40
C ASP A 32 24.34 -11.47 -10.48
N ARG A 33 24.65 -10.43 -9.70
CA ARG A 33 23.70 -9.38 -9.28
C ARG A 33 24.36 -8.01 -9.43
N ARG A 34 24.52 -7.55 -10.67
CA ARG A 34 24.73 -6.13 -11.00
C ARG A 34 24.10 -5.83 -12.36
N ALA A 35 23.01 -5.07 -12.37
CA ALA A 35 22.52 -4.41 -13.58
C ALA A 35 21.72 -3.17 -13.19
N LEU A 36 22.38 -2.02 -13.31
CA LEU A 36 21.89 -0.71 -13.79
C LEU A 36 22.93 0.34 -13.37
N GLY A 37 24.01 0.44 -14.15
CA GLY A 37 25.10 1.38 -13.87
C GLY A 37 26.15 1.50 -14.98
N GLU A 38 26.19 0.58 -15.96
CA GLU A 38 27.21 0.60 -17.00
C GLU A 38 26.56 0.60 -18.39
N ALA A 39 26.29 1.82 -18.87
CA ALA A 39 26.05 2.11 -20.28
C ALA A 39 26.80 3.39 -20.68
N ASN A 40 28.07 3.48 -20.28
CA ASN A 40 29.01 4.49 -20.79
C ASN A 40 30.20 3.75 -21.42
N GLY A 41 29.93 3.05 -22.53
CA GLY A 41 30.95 2.57 -23.45
C GLY A 41 31.39 3.73 -24.34
N VAL A 42 32.58 4.26 -24.08
CA VAL A 42 33.24 5.33 -24.84
C VAL A 42 33.63 4.80 -26.22
N TRP A 43 32.99 5.30 -27.27
CA TRP A 43 33.54 5.26 -28.62
C TRP A 43 34.44 6.49 -28.80
N LYS A 44 35.75 6.27 -28.86
CA LYS A 44 36.73 7.28 -29.24
C LYS A 44 36.63 7.50 -30.75
N TYR A 45 36.15 8.67 -31.17
CA TYR A 45 36.55 9.29 -32.43
C TYR A 45 37.44 10.48 -32.09
N ASP A 46 38.58 10.58 -32.78
CA ASP A 46 39.51 11.71 -32.69
C ASP A 46 38.82 12.95 -33.23
N LEU A 47 38.44 13.86 -32.33
CA LEU A 47 38.03 15.21 -32.67
C LEU A 47 39.26 16.11 -32.70
N THR A 48 39.56 16.62 -33.89
CA THR A 48 40.41 17.80 -34.08
C THR A 48 39.95 18.95 -33.17
N PRO A 49 40.88 19.75 -32.60
CA PRO A 49 40.50 20.81 -31.68
C PRO A 49 39.65 21.88 -32.38
N PRO A 50 38.63 22.44 -31.71
CA PRO A 50 37.79 23.47 -32.31
C PRO A 50 38.60 24.75 -32.54
N ILE A 51 38.52 25.25 -33.77
CA ILE A 51 39.04 26.56 -34.16
C ILE A 51 38.43 27.62 -33.23
N GLN A 52 39.29 28.46 -32.64
CA GLN A 52 38.87 29.58 -31.81
C GLN A 52 37.89 30.46 -32.59
N THR A 53 36.68 30.61 -32.06
CA THR A 53 35.71 31.58 -32.59
C THR A 53 36.24 32.99 -32.30
N THR A 54 36.69 33.67 -33.34
CA THR A 54 36.94 35.11 -33.27
C THR A 54 35.62 35.81 -32.96
N SER A 55 35.64 36.68 -31.96
CA SER A 55 34.50 37.51 -31.59
C SER A 55 34.06 38.32 -32.80
N THR A 56 32.80 38.15 -33.20
CA THR A 56 32.25 38.89 -34.33
C THR A 56 32.18 40.39 -33.98
N LEU A 57 32.32 41.23 -35.00
CA LEU A 57 32.31 42.71 -34.92
C LEU A 57 31.17 43.31 -34.07
N TYR A 58 30.07 42.57 -33.88
CA TYR A 58 28.91 42.96 -33.08
C TYR A 58 29.19 43.03 -31.56
N GLU A 59 30.02 42.13 -31.03
CA GLU A 59 30.36 42.07 -29.59
C GLU A 59 31.20 43.30 -29.17
N ARG A 60 32.04 43.79 -30.10
CA ARG A 60 32.86 45.00 -29.92
C ARG A 60 32.05 46.30 -29.88
N GLY A 61 30.83 46.30 -30.42
CA GLY A 61 29.94 47.47 -30.41
C GLY A 61 29.44 47.80 -29.00
N PHE A 62 29.12 46.77 -28.21
CA PHE A 62 28.60 46.93 -26.85
C PHE A 62 29.71 47.22 -25.82
N GLU A 63 30.90 46.66 -25.97
CA GLU A 63 32.04 47.01 -25.10
C GLU A 63 32.48 48.48 -25.22
N LYS A 64 32.38 49.09 -26.41
CA LYS A 64 32.79 50.49 -26.64
C LYS A 64 31.82 51.50 -26.03
N ILE A 65 30.55 51.15 -25.89
CA ILE A 65 29.54 51.99 -25.24
C ILE A 65 29.74 51.95 -23.72
N MET A 66 30.10 50.78 -23.16
CA MET A 66 30.35 50.61 -21.73
C MET A 66 31.60 51.37 -21.22
N LYS A 67 32.59 51.62 -22.08
CA LYS A 67 33.85 52.31 -21.70
C LYS A 67 33.85 53.83 -21.93
N ARG A 68 32.83 54.41 -22.58
CA ARG A 68 32.77 55.86 -22.88
C ARG A 68 32.18 56.74 -21.78
N GLN A 69 31.55 56.17 -20.75
CA GLN A 69 30.98 56.93 -19.63
C GLN A 69 31.85 56.93 -18.36
N ASN A 70 33.04 56.34 -18.37
CA ASN A 70 33.84 56.17 -17.15
C ASN A 70 35.33 56.52 -17.36
N LYS A 71 35.59 57.76 -17.79
CA LYS A 71 36.93 58.35 -17.80
C LYS A 71 36.88 59.79 -17.34
N GLU A 72 37.16 60.00 -16.06
CA GLU A 72 37.80 61.20 -15.55
C GLU A 72 38.79 60.81 -14.43
N GLN A 73 40.05 61.18 -14.63
CA GLN A 73 41.15 61.38 -13.66
C GLN A 73 41.97 60.17 -13.07
N VAL A 74 43.07 59.87 -13.80
CA VAL A 74 44.55 59.68 -13.51
C VAL A 74 45.08 59.53 -12.04
N PRO A 75 46.35 59.08 -11.76
CA PRO A 75 47.01 57.74 -11.71
C PRO A 75 47.60 57.35 -10.29
N PRO A 76 48.32 56.21 -10.09
CA PRO A 76 48.61 55.60 -8.77
C PRO A 76 50.04 55.85 -8.21
N PRO A 77 50.34 55.44 -6.95
CA PRO A 77 51.53 54.58 -6.75
C PRO A 77 51.50 53.51 -5.62
N ALA A 78 52.25 52.42 -5.89
CA ALA A 78 53.19 51.64 -5.05
C ALA A 78 52.77 50.74 -3.83
N VAL A 79 52.80 49.42 -4.11
CA VAL A 79 53.41 48.22 -3.45
C VAL A 79 54.03 48.28 -2.01
N GLU A 80 53.44 47.47 -1.11
CA GLU A 80 53.94 46.55 -0.01
C GLU A 80 54.94 47.01 1.10
N PRO A 81 55.18 46.29 2.26
CA PRO A 81 54.66 44.98 2.77
C PRO A 81 54.29 44.85 4.31
N LYS A 82 53.52 43.78 4.60
CA LYS A 82 53.42 42.84 5.78
C LYS A 82 53.90 43.17 7.24
N LYS A 83 52.91 43.06 8.18
CA LYS A 83 52.79 42.27 9.47
C LYS A 83 53.77 42.53 10.67
N PRO A 84 53.52 42.06 11.94
CA PRO A 84 52.44 41.22 12.51
C PRO A 84 51.85 41.58 13.93
N ALA A 85 50.68 40.97 14.21
CA ALA A 85 50.18 40.33 15.46
C ALA A 85 50.12 41.05 16.84
N LYS A 86 48.93 41.02 17.48
CA LYS A 86 48.72 40.44 18.83
C LYS A 86 47.24 40.09 19.12
N LYS A 87 47.08 38.95 19.80
CA LYS A 87 45.83 38.24 20.18
C LYS A 87 45.06 38.96 21.30
N LYS A 88 43.72 38.86 21.30
CA LYS A 88 42.89 38.58 22.49
C LYS A 88 41.50 38.02 22.09
N GLN A 89 40.96 37.22 23.00
CA GLN A 89 39.95 36.16 22.88
C GLN A 89 38.47 36.64 22.88
N PRO A 90 37.47 35.74 22.70
CA PRO A 90 36.24 36.00 21.96
C PRO A 90 35.09 36.53 22.81
N LYS A 91 34.29 37.43 22.24
CA LYS A 91 32.92 37.74 22.71
C LYS A 91 31.92 37.43 21.59
N LYS A 92 30.85 36.75 21.99
CA LYS A 92 29.66 36.32 21.24
C LYS A 92 29.35 37.21 20.03
N VAL A 93 29.36 36.62 18.83
CA VAL A 93 28.81 37.23 17.62
C VAL A 93 27.44 36.59 17.38
N ALA A 94 26.40 37.40 17.57
CA ALA A 94 25.09 37.15 17.03
C ALA A 94 25.20 37.04 15.50
N THR A 95 24.54 36.04 14.93
CA THR A 95 24.49 35.75 13.51
C THR A 95 23.88 36.94 12.76
N LEU A 96 24.71 37.86 12.27
CA LEU A 96 24.33 38.80 11.21
C LEU A 96 24.36 38.03 9.89
N PRO A 97 23.26 38.01 9.11
CA PRO A 97 23.30 37.42 7.79
C PRO A 97 24.19 38.28 6.90
N ASN A 98 25.02 37.60 6.13
CA ASN A 98 26.02 38.15 5.22
C ASN A 98 25.30 38.89 4.06
N GLN A 99 24.88 40.14 4.28
CA GLN A 99 24.45 41.05 3.22
C GLN A 99 25.70 41.67 2.60
N ASN A 100 26.18 41.09 1.50
CA ASN A 100 27.03 41.79 0.53
C ASN A 100 26.97 41.07 -0.83
N GLN A 101 25.76 41.03 -1.42
CA GLN A 101 25.62 41.03 -2.87
C GLN A 101 25.10 42.42 -3.23
N LYS A 102 25.81 43.16 -4.10
CA LYS A 102 25.35 44.43 -4.64
C LYS A 102 23.94 44.21 -5.22
N GLN A 103 22.92 44.69 -4.50
CA GLN A 103 21.53 44.63 -4.95
C GLN A 103 21.42 45.49 -6.21
N GLY A 104 20.69 45.01 -7.21
CA GLY A 104 20.30 45.85 -8.35
C GLY A 104 19.54 47.10 -7.88
N PRO A 105 19.26 48.05 -8.80
CA PRO A 105 18.54 49.28 -8.45
C PRO A 105 17.18 49.04 -7.78
N PHE A 106 16.56 47.87 -8.00
CA PHE A 106 15.26 47.51 -7.43
C PHE A 106 15.38 46.49 -6.32
N ARG A 107 14.52 46.61 -5.30
CA ARG A 107 14.48 45.66 -4.15
C ARG A 107 13.71 44.39 -4.47
N SER A 108 12.82 44.44 -5.47
CA SER A 108 11.96 43.33 -5.88
C SER A 108 11.69 43.37 -7.40
N LEU A 109 11.25 42.26 -7.97
CA LEU A 109 10.91 42.19 -9.40
C LEU A 109 9.61 42.96 -9.69
N GLU A 110 8.68 42.96 -8.75
CA GLU A 110 7.42 43.69 -8.80
C GLU A 110 7.65 45.20 -8.94
N GLU A 111 8.61 45.74 -8.17
CA GLU A 111 9.02 47.13 -8.25
C GLU A 111 9.66 47.46 -9.61
N ALA A 112 10.55 46.59 -10.09
CA ALA A 112 11.20 46.76 -11.39
C ALA A 112 10.19 46.72 -12.56
N LEU A 113 9.20 45.84 -12.50
CA LEU A 113 8.13 45.75 -13.51
C LEU A 113 7.17 46.94 -13.47
N LYS A 114 6.89 47.49 -12.28
CA LYS A 114 6.09 48.72 -12.14
C LYS A 114 6.82 49.96 -12.67
N ALA A 115 8.14 50.01 -12.50
CA ALA A 115 8.97 51.12 -12.99
C ALA A 115 9.33 51.00 -14.48
N LEU A 116 8.96 49.90 -15.14
CA LEU A 116 9.29 49.66 -16.54
C LEU A 116 8.47 50.57 -17.47
N ASP A 117 9.16 51.44 -18.21
CA ASP A 117 8.54 52.24 -19.27
C ASP A 117 8.23 51.36 -20.50
N VAL A 118 6.95 51.00 -20.63
CA VAL A 118 6.42 50.17 -21.71
C VAL A 118 6.43 50.90 -23.05
N ALA A 119 6.24 52.23 -23.06
CA ALA A 119 6.25 53.03 -24.28
C ALA A 119 7.68 53.14 -24.84
N ALA A 120 8.68 53.32 -23.97
CA ALA A 120 10.08 53.29 -24.36
C ALA A 120 10.49 51.91 -24.92
N LEU A 121 10.03 50.82 -24.31
CA LEU A 121 10.25 49.47 -24.85
C LEU A 121 9.65 49.34 -26.25
N GLN A 122 8.39 49.77 -26.45
CA GLN A 122 7.73 49.69 -27.76
C GLN A 122 8.53 50.46 -28.81
N LYS A 123 9.00 51.67 -28.49
CA LYS A 123 9.82 52.49 -29.39
C LYS A 123 11.13 51.82 -29.78
N GLU A 124 11.81 51.16 -28.84
CA GLU A 124 13.06 50.45 -29.13
C GLU A 124 12.80 49.20 -29.99
N LEU A 125 11.68 48.50 -29.77
CA LEU A 125 11.27 47.37 -30.61
C LEU A 125 10.89 47.82 -32.03
N ASP A 126 10.14 48.91 -32.18
CA ASP A 126 9.78 49.46 -33.49
C ASP A 126 11.03 49.87 -34.28
N LYS A 127 12.01 50.47 -33.59
CA LYS A 127 13.32 50.77 -34.16
C LYS A 127 14.05 49.51 -34.61
N SER A 128 14.13 48.48 -33.75
CA SER A 128 14.73 47.19 -34.10
C SER A 128 14.03 46.54 -35.31
N GLN A 129 12.70 46.59 -35.37
CA GLN A 129 11.92 46.09 -36.50
C GLN A 129 12.18 46.86 -37.79
N SER A 130 12.33 48.18 -37.73
CA SER A 130 12.63 49.02 -38.88
C SER A 130 14.06 48.80 -39.42
N VAL A 131 15.03 48.54 -38.54
CA VAL A 131 16.44 48.34 -38.92
C VAL A 131 16.68 46.92 -39.42
N PHE A 132 15.99 45.93 -38.83
CA PHE A 132 16.21 44.51 -39.11
C PHE A 132 14.98 43.82 -39.69
N THR A 133 14.34 44.42 -40.71
CA THR A 133 13.07 43.96 -41.30
C THR A 133 13.03 42.49 -41.74
N GLY A 134 14.18 41.90 -42.09
CA GLY A 134 14.31 40.49 -42.49
C GLY A 134 14.81 39.52 -41.42
N ASN A 135 15.07 39.96 -40.18
CA ASN A 135 15.68 39.14 -39.14
C ASN A 135 14.87 39.12 -37.83
N PRO A 136 13.78 38.35 -37.76
CA PRO A 136 12.91 38.29 -36.57
C PRO A 136 13.62 37.82 -35.29
N SER A 137 14.68 37.02 -35.43
CA SER A 137 15.54 36.60 -34.31
C SER A 137 16.18 37.78 -33.56
N VAL A 138 16.49 38.89 -34.24
CA VAL A 138 17.12 40.05 -33.61
C VAL A 138 16.11 40.77 -32.72
N TRP A 139 14.87 40.98 -33.21
CA TRP A 139 13.83 41.65 -32.44
C TRP A 139 13.52 40.93 -31.13
N LEU A 140 13.49 39.59 -31.18
CA LEU A 140 13.26 38.76 -30.00
C LEU A 140 14.43 38.85 -29.01
N LYS A 141 15.67 38.84 -29.49
CA LYS A 141 16.87 39.00 -28.66
C LYS A 141 16.92 40.39 -28.02
N ASP A 142 16.55 41.43 -28.75
CA ASP A 142 16.48 42.80 -28.24
C ASP A 142 15.40 42.92 -27.16
N LEU A 143 14.23 42.29 -27.35
CA LEU A 143 13.20 42.21 -26.31
C LEU A 143 13.75 41.57 -25.03
N ALA A 144 14.33 40.36 -25.13
CA ALA A 144 14.84 39.65 -23.97
C ALA A 144 15.94 40.43 -23.25
N SER A 145 16.88 41.00 -24.02
CA SER A 145 18.01 41.77 -23.49
C SER A 145 17.56 43.07 -22.84
N TYR A 146 16.61 43.79 -23.44
CA TYR A 146 16.04 45.01 -22.87
C TYR A 146 15.32 44.71 -21.55
N LEU A 147 14.47 43.68 -21.53
CA LEU A 147 13.78 43.27 -20.31
C LEU A 147 14.78 42.87 -19.23
N ASN A 148 15.82 42.10 -19.57
CA ASN A 148 16.82 41.68 -18.59
C ASN A 148 17.64 42.86 -18.04
N TYR A 149 17.97 43.83 -18.90
CA TYR A 149 18.69 45.03 -18.53
C TYR A 149 17.87 45.97 -17.64
N LYS A 150 16.57 46.10 -17.89
CA LYS A 150 15.69 46.97 -17.09
C LYS A 150 15.22 46.30 -15.80
N LEU A 151 15.06 44.98 -15.79
CA LEU A 151 14.56 44.21 -14.65
C LEU A 151 15.68 43.75 -13.72
N GLN A 152 16.59 44.66 -13.34
CA GLN A 152 17.70 44.36 -12.43
C GLN A 152 17.22 44.30 -10.98
N ALA A 153 16.61 43.17 -10.62
CA ALA A 153 16.15 42.82 -9.28
C ALA A 153 17.06 41.74 -8.66
N PRO A 154 16.94 41.45 -7.34
CA PRO A 154 17.75 40.42 -6.69
C PRO A 154 17.66 39.07 -7.39
N ARG A 155 18.76 38.30 -7.32
CA ARG A 155 18.81 36.96 -7.92
C ARG A 155 17.77 36.06 -7.27
N SER A 156 16.94 35.44 -8.10
CA SER A 156 16.00 34.43 -7.64
C SER A 156 16.59 33.02 -7.72
N GLU A 157 16.03 32.12 -6.90
CA GLU A 157 16.34 30.69 -6.94
C GLU A 157 16.11 30.13 -8.37
N PRO A 158 16.95 29.19 -8.86
CA PRO A 158 16.84 28.63 -10.22
C PRO A 158 15.45 28.13 -10.60
N THR A 159 14.75 27.53 -9.65
CA THR A 159 13.47 26.83 -9.81
C THR A 159 12.26 27.70 -9.49
N LEU A 160 12.46 28.86 -8.86
CA LEU A 160 11.39 29.74 -8.37
C LEU A 160 10.35 28.98 -7.53
N SER A 161 10.80 27.98 -6.77
CA SER A 161 9.94 27.02 -6.09
C SER A 161 8.97 27.65 -5.08
N GLN A 162 9.33 28.80 -4.52
CA GLN A 162 8.53 29.53 -3.55
C GLN A 162 7.37 30.33 -4.18
N HIS A 163 7.35 30.48 -5.50
CA HIS A 163 6.34 31.24 -6.23
C HIS A 163 5.32 30.35 -6.95
N THR A 164 4.25 30.98 -7.43
CA THR A 164 3.26 30.35 -8.32
C THR A 164 3.90 29.93 -9.64
N HIS A 165 3.29 28.95 -10.32
CA HIS A 165 3.85 28.36 -11.54
C HIS A 165 4.00 29.35 -12.71
N ASP A 166 3.18 30.41 -12.71
CA ASP A 166 3.13 31.46 -13.71
C ASP A 166 4.08 32.65 -13.40
N TYR A 167 4.75 32.66 -12.24
CA TYR A 167 5.77 33.66 -11.92
C TYR A 167 7.07 33.40 -12.71
N PRO A 168 7.78 34.44 -13.23
CA PRO A 168 7.49 35.87 -13.10
C PRO A 168 6.49 36.45 -14.12
N TYR A 169 6.07 35.69 -15.14
CA TYR A 169 5.16 36.19 -16.18
C TYR A 169 3.81 36.69 -15.63
N SER A 170 3.38 36.19 -14.48
CA SER A 170 2.19 36.62 -13.74
C SER A 170 2.21 38.10 -13.35
N LEU A 171 3.39 38.68 -13.12
CA LEU A 171 3.59 40.08 -12.74
C LEU A 171 3.57 41.05 -13.93
N VAL A 172 3.71 40.53 -15.15
CA VAL A 172 3.77 41.33 -16.38
C VAL A 172 2.41 42.00 -16.63
N SER A 173 2.41 43.32 -16.85
CA SER A 173 1.20 44.10 -17.13
C SER A 173 0.51 43.63 -18.41
N ARG A 174 -0.81 43.87 -18.52
CA ARG A 174 -1.60 43.47 -19.70
C ARG A 174 -1.05 44.07 -21.00
N GLU A 175 -0.62 45.32 -20.95
CA GLU A 175 -0.01 46.03 -22.08
C GLU A 175 1.28 45.35 -22.53
N LEU A 176 2.21 45.09 -21.60
CA LEU A 176 3.47 44.42 -21.91
C LEU A 176 3.25 42.99 -22.42
N ARG A 177 2.28 42.25 -21.86
CA ARG A 177 1.89 40.93 -22.42
C ARG A 177 1.42 41.03 -23.86
N GLY A 178 0.66 42.08 -24.20
CA GLY A 178 0.20 42.36 -25.56
C GLY A 178 1.37 42.59 -26.52
N ILE A 179 2.34 43.40 -26.11
CA ILE A 179 3.56 43.67 -26.90
C ILE A 179 4.37 42.39 -27.12
N ILE A 180 4.63 41.63 -26.06
CA ILE A 180 5.39 40.37 -26.13
C ILE A 180 4.69 39.38 -27.07
N ARG A 181 3.38 39.15 -26.89
CA ARG A 181 2.60 38.22 -27.74
C ARG A 181 2.57 38.69 -29.20
N GLY A 182 2.39 39.99 -29.43
CA GLY A 182 2.40 40.57 -30.77
C GLY A 182 3.75 40.36 -31.47
N LEU A 183 4.87 40.52 -30.75
CA LEU A 183 6.19 40.28 -31.31
C LEU A 183 6.45 38.79 -31.57
N LEU A 184 6.08 37.91 -30.63
CA LEU A 184 6.21 36.46 -30.80
C LEU A 184 5.39 35.95 -31.99
N ALA A 185 4.20 36.51 -32.23
CA ALA A 185 3.37 36.17 -33.39
C ALA A 185 4.03 36.57 -34.72
N LYS A 186 4.62 37.78 -34.79
CA LYS A 186 5.36 38.26 -35.97
C LYS A 186 6.63 37.44 -36.25
N ALA A 187 7.21 36.83 -35.23
CA ALA A 187 8.48 36.09 -35.30
C ALA A 187 8.32 34.56 -35.15
N ALA A 188 7.16 34.02 -35.55
CA ALA A 188 6.81 32.61 -35.32
C ALA A 188 7.87 31.59 -35.82
N GLY A 189 8.55 31.88 -36.94
CA GLY A 189 9.59 31.01 -37.50
C GLY A 189 10.92 30.99 -36.72
N SER A 190 11.12 31.91 -35.78
CA SER A 190 12.37 32.04 -35.02
C SER A 190 12.25 31.64 -33.54
N LEU A 191 11.06 31.18 -33.12
CA LEU A 191 10.75 30.93 -31.70
C LEU A 191 11.59 29.80 -31.08
N GLU A 192 11.91 28.76 -31.84
CA GLU A 192 12.77 27.66 -31.36
C GLU A 192 14.18 28.16 -31.06
N LEU A 193 14.81 28.84 -32.02
CA LEU A 193 16.13 29.43 -31.86
C LEU A 193 16.16 30.49 -30.76
N PHE A 194 15.07 31.23 -30.58
CA PHE A 194 14.95 32.20 -29.51
C PHE A 194 14.80 31.56 -28.12
N PHE A 195 14.05 30.46 -28.01
CA PHE A 195 13.98 29.66 -26.78
C PHE A 195 15.37 29.12 -26.40
N ASP A 196 16.07 28.52 -27.37
CA ASP A 196 17.45 28.07 -27.19
C ASP A 196 18.36 29.21 -26.73
N HIS A 197 18.28 30.36 -27.39
CA HIS A 197 19.07 31.54 -27.03
C HIS A 197 18.81 31.96 -25.58
N CYS A 198 17.55 32.10 -25.17
CA CYS A 198 17.21 32.47 -23.79
C CYS A 198 17.79 31.46 -22.79
N LEU A 199 17.65 30.16 -23.05
CA LEU A 199 18.17 29.12 -22.16
C LEU A 199 19.71 29.14 -22.09
N PHE A 200 20.40 29.13 -23.23
CA PHE A 200 21.86 29.11 -23.25
C PHE A 200 22.46 30.37 -22.66
N THR A 201 21.89 31.54 -22.93
CA THR A 201 22.33 32.80 -22.32
C THR A 201 22.11 32.78 -20.81
N MET A 202 20.98 32.28 -20.31
CA MET A 202 20.81 32.08 -18.86
C MET A 202 21.89 31.18 -18.27
N LEU A 203 22.28 30.10 -18.95
CA LEU A 203 23.33 29.20 -18.47
C LEU A 203 24.71 29.84 -18.47
N GLN A 204 25.01 30.71 -19.45
CA GLN A 204 26.25 31.47 -19.52
C GLN A 204 26.33 32.55 -18.43
N GLU A 205 25.23 33.26 -18.17
CA GLU A 205 25.16 34.29 -17.12
C GLU A 205 25.36 33.70 -15.72
N LEU A 206 24.97 32.44 -15.51
CA LEU A 206 25.21 31.73 -14.24
C LEU A 206 26.71 31.49 -13.95
N ASP A 207 27.58 31.48 -14.96
CA ASP A 207 29.03 31.34 -14.76
C ASP A 207 29.71 32.66 -14.35
N LYS A 208 29.07 33.81 -14.64
CA LYS A 208 29.65 35.11 -14.35
C LYS A 208 29.54 35.45 -12.86
N THR A 209 30.58 36.11 -12.33
CA THR A 209 30.61 36.62 -10.95
C THR A 209 30.99 38.11 -10.92
N PRO A 210 30.08 39.03 -10.56
CA PRO A 210 28.64 38.85 -10.35
C PRO A 210 27.88 38.83 -11.68
N GLY A 211 27.33 37.68 -12.06
CA GLY A 211 26.38 37.55 -13.17
C GLY A 211 25.06 38.29 -12.97
N GLU A 212 24.42 38.61 -14.08
CA GLU A 212 23.26 39.50 -14.16
C GLU A 212 21.96 38.88 -13.64
N SER A 213 20.90 39.68 -13.58
CA SER A 213 19.55 39.17 -13.42
C SER A 213 19.18 38.25 -14.60
N LEU A 214 18.21 37.34 -14.41
CA LEU A 214 17.75 36.42 -15.46
C LEU A 214 16.27 36.63 -15.83
N HIS A 215 15.66 37.70 -15.31
CA HIS A 215 14.20 37.88 -15.32
C HIS A 215 13.63 38.06 -16.72
N GLY A 216 14.33 38.80 -17.58
CA GLY A 216 13.90 39.02 -18.97
C GLY A 216 13.82 37.72 -19.76
N TYR A 217 14.84 36.87 -19.65
CA TYR A 217 14.87 35.56 -20.31
C TYR A 217 13.78 34.62 -19.77
N ARG A 218 13.55 34.62 -18.44
CA ARG A 218 12.49 33.81 -17.82
C ARG A 218 11.09 34.21 -18.29
N ILE A 219 10.80 35.52 -18.36
CA ILE A 219 9.55 36.06 -18.89
C ILE A 219 9.35 35.62 -20.35
N CYS A 220 10.40 35.70 -21.17
CA CYS A 220 10.33 35.29 -22.58
C CYS A 220 10.07 33.78 -22.73
N ILE A 221 10.77 32.94 -21.96
CA ILE A 221 10.56 31.48 -21.96
C ILE A 221 9.11 31.12 -21.60
N GLN A 222 8.56 31.73 -20.53
CA GLN A 222 7.17 31.49 -20.14
C GLN A 222 6.18 31.96 -21.21
N ALA A 223 6.40 33.14 -21.80
CA ALA A 223 5.55 33.66 -22.86
C ALA A 223 5.52 32.74 -24.10
N ILE A 224 6.68 32.21 -24.51
CA ILE A 224 6.77 31.26 -25.64
C ILE A 224 6.01 29.98 -25.31
N LEU A 225 6.31 29.36 -24.17
CA LEU A 225 5.81 28.02 -23.85
C LEU A 225 4.35 28.00 -23.39
N GLN A 226 3.79 29.14 -22.99
CA GLN A 226 2.35 29.28 -22.74
C GLN A 226 1.52 29.06 -24.01
N ASP A 227 1.99 29.58 -25.16
CA ASP A 227 1.27 29.50 -26.44
C ASP A 227 1.79 28.35 -27.35
N LYS A 228 3.09 28.01 -27.25
CA LYS A 228 3.77 27.01 -28.10
C LYS A 228 4.57 25.99 -27.27
N PRO A 229 3.94 25.17 -26.41
CA PRO A 229 4.63 24.24 -25.50
C PRO A 229 5.48 23.18 -26.22
N LYS A 230 5.10 22.81 -27.46
CA LYS A 230 5.83 21.81 -28.26
C LYS A 230 7.30 22.16 -28.50
N ILE A 231 7.67 23.44 -28.50
CA ILE A 231 9.06 23.90 -28.70
C ILE A 231 10.00 23.24 -27.69
N ALA A 232 9.59 23.13 -26.42
CA ALA A 232 10.41 22.48 -25.39
C ALA A 232 10.56 20.96 -25.59
N THR A 233 9.62 20.32 -26.29
CA THR A 233 9.56 18.85 -26.44
C THR A 233 10.05 18.33 -27.79
N MET A 234 10.29 19.21 -28.76
CA MET A 234 10.66 18.81 -30.11
C MET A 234 12.05 18.15 -30.16
N ASN A 235 12.96 18.56 -29.27
CA ASN A 235 14.30 18.00 -29.17
C ASN A 235 14.73 17.74 -27.72
N LEU A 236 14.01 16.85 -27.02
CA LEU A 236 14.33 16.49 -25.63
C LEU A 236 15.70 15.82 -25.49
N GLY A 237 16.17 15.09 -26.52
CA GLY A 237 17.48 14.45 -26.51
C GLY A 237 18.63 15.45 -26.34
N LYS A 238 18.62 16.52 -27.14
CA LYS A 238 19.58 17.64 -27.04
C LYS A 238 19.61 18.23 -25.63
N PHE A 239 18.45 18.48 -25.02
CA PHE A 239 18.40 19.07 -23.69
C PHE A 239 18.80 18.11 -22.59
N LEU A 240 18.54 16.81 -22.75
CA LEU A 240 19.01 15.79 -21.82
C LEU A 240 20.54 15.68 -21.84
N GLU A 241 21.16 15.75 -23.02
CA GLU A 241 22.62 15.80 -23.17
C GLU A 241 23.21 17.06 -22.53
N LEU A 242 22.60 18.22 -22.74
CA LEU A 242 22.97 19.47 -22.08
C LEU A 242 22.84 19.38 -20.55
N LEU A 243 21.80 18.73 -20.04
CA LEU A 243 21.65 18.52 -18.60
C LEU A 243 22.75 17.60 -18.06
N ARG A 244 23.07 16.52 -18.77
CA ARG A 244 24.13 15.58 -18.41
C ARG A 244 25.52 16.24 -18.43
N SER A 245 25.81 17.12 -19.38
CA SER A 245 27.09 17.84 -19.42
C SER A 245 27.28 18.77 -18.21
N HIS A 246 26.18 19.23 -17.60
CA HIS A 246 26.18 20.09 -16.42
C HIS A 246 25.82 19.36 -15.11
N GLN A 247 25.85 18.02 -15.07
CA GLN A 247 25.37 17.23 -13.91
C GLN A 247 26.03 17.61 -12.56
N ASN A 248 27.27 18.09 -12.59
CA ASN A 248 28.02 18.54 -11.40
C ASN A 248 27.68 19.97 -10.96
N GLN A 249 26.80 20.68 -11.68
CA GLN A 249 26.38 22.06 -11.42
C GLN A 249 24.86 22.12 -11.21
N PRO A 250 24.35 21.82 -10.00
CA PRO A 250 22.92 21.69 -9.75
C PRO A 250 22.10 22.91 -10.17
N VAL A 251 22.62 24.12 -9.97
CA VAL A 251 21.97 25.38 -10.34
C VAL A 251 21.65 25.45 -11.85
N LYS A 252 22.58 24.99 -12.70
CA LYS A 252 22.37 24.93 -14.16
C LYS A 252 21.36 23.85 -14.54
N CYS A 253 21.49 22.64 -13.97
CA CYS A 253 20.52 21.57 -14.20
C CYS A 253 19.09 21.99 -13.82
N LEU A 254 18.94 22.61 -12.64
CA LEU A 254 17.64 23.11 -12.17
C LEU A 254 17.08 24.21 -13.09
N THR A 255 17.95 25.06 -13.65
CA THR A 255 17.54 26.08 -14.63
C THR A 255 17.04 25.45 -15.93
N ILE A 256 17.71 24.41 -16.44
CA ILE A 256 17.27 23.64 -17.61
C ILE A 256 15.93 22.97 -17.35
N MET A 257 15.82 22.26 -16.22
CA MET A 257 14.58 21.57 -15.82
C MET A 257 13.42 22.55 -15.66
N TRP A 258 13.66 23.73 -15.07
CA TRP A 258 12.65 24.78 -14.90
C TRP A 258 12.20 25.34 -16.26
N ALA A 259 13.13 25.64 -17.16
CA ALA A 259 12.83 26.23 -18.46
C ALA A 259 11.96 25.29 -19.31
N LEU A 260 12.34 24.02 -19.39
CA LEU A 260 11.58 23.01 -20.14
C LEU A 260 10.24 22.70 -19.47
N GLY A 261 10.21 22.69 -18.14
CA GLY A 261 9.00 22.41 -17.36
C GLY A 261 7.86 23.40 -17.64
N GLN A 262 8.15 24.62 -18.11
CA GLN A 262 7.10 25.60 -18.41
C GLN A 262 6.08 25.10 -19.45
N ALA A 263 6.49 24.21 -20.36
CA ALA A 263 5.59 23.61 -21.35
C ALA A 263 4.44 22.80 -20.71
N GLY A 264 4.68 22.21 -19.53
CA GLY A 264 3.70 21.39 -18.84
C GLY A 264 2.53 22.15 -18.25
N PHE A 265 2.72 23.43 -17.90
CA PHE A 265 1.65 24.22 -17.30
C PHE A 265 0.58 24.62 -18.32
N ALA A 266 0.93 24.71 -19.61
CA ALA A 266 -0.03 24.90 -20.70
C ALA A 266 -0.63 23.56 -21.21
N ASN A 267 0.18 22.49 -21.25
CA ASN A 267 -0.23 21.21 -21.84
C ASN A 267 0.30 20.02 -21.03
N LEU A 268 -0.62 19.19 -20.50
CA LEU A 268 -0.29 17.98 -19.75
C LEU A 268 0.61 17.01 -20.53
N THR A 269 0.32 16.77 -21.80
CA THR A 269 1.06 15.82 -22.65
C THR A 269 2.52 16.25 -22.78
N ASP A 270 2.75 17.51 -23.08
CA ASP A 270 4.11 18.04 -23.24
C ASP A 270 4.83 18.13 -21.88
N GLY A 271 4.10 18.43 -20.80
CA GLY A 271 4.63 18.36 -19.43
C GLY A 271 5.08 16.98 -19.01
N LEU A 272 4.30 15.94 -19.35
CA LEU A 272 4.66 14.54 -19.10
C LEU A 272 5.87 14.12 -19.94
N LYS A 273 5.95 14.54 -21.21
CA LYS A 273 7.15 14.28 -22.04
C LYS A 273 8.40 14.89 -21.43
N VAL A 274 8.35 16.15 -20.99
CA VAL A 274 9.48 16.80 -20.31
C VAL A 274 9.83 16.04 -19.03
N TRP A 275 8.84 15.66 -18.22
CA TRP A 275 9.10 14.95 -16.98
C TRP A 275 9.75 13.58 -17.23
N LEU A 276 9.18 12.78 -18.13
CA LEU A 276 9.71 11.44 -18.49
C LEU A 276 11.08 11.53 -19.18
N GLY A 277 11.29 12.51 -20.06
CA GLY A 277 12.50 12.63 -20.87
C GLY A 277 13.66 13.34 -20.17
N ILE A 278 13.38 14.23 -19.22
CA ILE A 278 14.41 15.09 -18.58
C ILE A 278 14.50 14.84 -17.08
N MET A 279 13.38 14.77 -16.37
CA MET A 279 13.37 14.74 -14.90
C MET A 279 13.46 13.33 -14.32
N LEU A 280 12.78 12.35 -14.91
CA LEU A 280 12.84 10.94 -14.51
C LEU A 280 14.27 10.36 -14.58
N PRO A 281 15.07 10.60 -15.65
CA PRO A 281 16.45 10.10 -15.73
C PRO A 281 17.37 10.62 -14.62
N VAL A 282 17.04 11.76 -14.01
CA VAL A 282 17.82 12.39 -12.93
C VAL A 282 17.13 12.31 -11.57
N LEU A 283 16.04 11.57 -11.46
CA LEU A 283 15.29 11.40 -10.22
C LEU A 283 16.15 10.80 -9.10
N GLY A 284 17.18 10.04 -9.44
CA GLY A 284 18.13 9.48 -8.48
C GLY A 284 19.23 10.45 -8.00
N ILE A 285 19.27 11.69 -8.50
CA ILE A 285 20.28 12.68 -8.12
C ILE A 285 19.71 13.55 -7.00
N LYS A 286 20.28 13.44 -5.78
CA LYS A 286 19.75 14.09 -4.56
C LYS A 286 19.55 15.61 -4.67
N SER A 287 20.37 16.31 -5.45
CA SER A 287 20.27 17.76 -5.63
C SER A 287 19.16 18.18 -6.60
N LEU A 288 18.66 17.26 -7.45
CA LEU A 288 17.66 17.52 -8.49
C LEU A 288 16.31 16.86 -8.21
N SER A 289 16.31 15.76 -7.47
CA SER A 289 15.12 14.98 -7.16
C SER A 289 14.00 15.76 -6.45
N PRO A 290 14.27 16.73 -5.55
CA PRO A 290 13.18 17.51 -4.94
C PRO A 290 12.39 18.30 -5.98
N PHE A 291 13.07 18.92 -6.95
CA PHE A 291 12.42 19.68 -8.01
C PHE A 291 11.65 18.77 -8.97
N ALA A 292 12.21 17.61 -9.33
CA ALA A 292 11.55 16.65 -10.21
C ALA A 292 10.20 16.16 -9.65
N ILE A 293 10.13 15.88 -8.35
CA ILE A 293 8.89 15.42 -7.68
C ILE A 293 7.92 16.58 -7.47
N ALA A 294 8.41 17.74 -7.01
CA ALA A 294 7.57 18.92 -6.83
C ALA A 294 6.95 19.41 -8.15
N TYR A 295 7.70 19.33 -9.25
CA TYR A 295 7.18 19.63 -10.58
C TYR A 295 6.07 18.65 -10.98
N LEU A 296 6.26 17.34 -10.78
CA LEU A 296 5.24 16.35 -11.09
C LEU A 296 3.95 16.60 -10.31
N ASP A 297 4.07 16.86 -9.01
CA ASP A 297 2.93 17.17 -8.15
C ASP A 297 2.15 18.38 -8.70
N ARG A 298 2.84 19.50 -8.98
CA ARG A 298 2.24 20.70 -9.58
C ARG A 298 1.61 20.42 -10.94
N LEU A 299 2.28 19.66 -11.81
CA LEU A 299 1.76 19.30 -13.13
C LEU A 299 0.43 18.55 -13.00
N LEU A 300 0.39 17.55 -12.13
CA LEU A 300 -0.82 16.77 -11.89
C LEU A 300 -1.92 17.61 -11.20
N LEU A 301 -1.56 18.51 -10.28
CA LEU A 301 -2.52 19.42 -9.63
C LEU A 301 -3.19 20.34 -10.67
N MET A 302 -2.40 20.93 -11.58
CA MET A 302 -2.88 21.85 -12.62
C MET A 302 -3.77 21.15 -13.66
N HIS A 303 -3.54 19.86 -13.89
CA HIS A 303 -4.30 19.06 -14.86
C HIS A 303 -5.08 17.96 -14.14
N PRO A 304 -6.26 18.26 -13.54
CA PRO A 304 -7.07 17.25 -12.87
C PRO A 304 -7.59 16.19 -13.85
N ASN A 305 -7.90 16.60 -15.09
CA ASN A 305 -8.31 15.68 -16.14
C ASN A 305 -7.08 15.06 -16.84
N LEU A 306 -6.80 13.79 -16.50
CA LEU A 306 -5.63 13.05 -16.97
C LEU A 306 -5.78 12.46 -18.37
N THR A 307 -6.94 12.57 -19.02
CA THR A 307 -7.23 11.91 -20.31
C THR A 307 -6.23 12.29 -21.41
N LYS A 308 -5.79 13.55 -21.45
CA LYS A 308 -4.78 14.04 -22.41
C LYS A 308 -3.38 13.43 -22.23
N GLY A 309 -3.11 12.83 -21.06
CA GLY A 309 -1.86 12.15 -20.77
C GLY A 309 -1.91 10.64 -20.98
N PHE A 310 -3.05 10.08 -21.39
CA PHE A 310 -3.18 8.63 -21.59
C PHE A 310 -2.25 8.12 -22.70
N GLY A 311 -1.59 6.99 -22.44
CA GLY A 311 -0.62 6.39 -23.35
C GLY A 311 0.76 7.04 -23.34
N MET A 312 0.99 8.11 -22.55
CA MET A 312 2.31 8.73 -22.42
C MET A 312 3.26 7.93 -21.53
N ILE A 313 2.73 7.26 -20.50
CA ILE A 313 3.53 6.46 -19.56
C ILE A 313 3.44 4.98 -19.96
N GLY A 314 4.45 4.48 -20.66
CA GLY A 314 4.54 3.07 -21.02
C GLY A 314 5.04 2.20 -19.85
N PRO A 315 5.01 0.86 -19.98
CA PRO A 315 5.59 -0.06 -19.00
C PRO A 315 7.06 0.26 -18.66
N LYS A 316 7.85 0.65 -19.67
CA LYS A 316 9.28 0.96 -19.53
C LYS A 316 9.53 2.09 -18.53
N ASP A 317 8.67 3.10 -18.52
CA ASP A 317 8.80 4.26 -17.63
C ASP A 317 8.04 4.03 -16.32
N PHE A 318 6.92 3.30 -16.37
CA PHE A 318 6.06 3.07 -15.21
C PHE A 318 6.71 2.23 -14.11
N PHE A 319 7.44 1.16 -14.46
CA PHE A 319 8.03 0.28 -13.44
C PHE A 319 9.20 0.90 -12.66
N PRO A 320 10.11 1.67 -13.28
CA PRO A 320 11.06 2.49 -12.52
C PRO A 320 10.38 3.38 -11.47
N LEU A 321 9.20 3.94 -11.77
CA LEU A 321 8.44 4.75 -10.81
C LEU A 321 7.90 3.94 -9.64
N LEU A 322 7.41 2.72 -9.89
CA LEU A 322 7.04 1.79 -8.83
C LEU A 322 8.24 1.49 -7.94
N ASP A 323 9.41 1.23 -8.54
CA ASP A 323 10.64 0.91 -7.81
C ASP A 323 11.08 2.11 -6.96
N PHE A 324 11.08 3.34 -7.50
CA PHE A 324 11.37 4.57 -6.73
C PHE A 324 10.33 4.87 -5.64
N ALA A 325 9.06 4.54 -5.85
CA ALA A 325 8.02 4.77 -4.86
C ALA A 325 8.17 3.79 -3.67
N TYR A 326 8.37 2.50 -3.92
CA TYR A 326 8.18 1.48 -2.88
C TYR A 326 9.44 0.72 -2.45
N MET A 327 10.53 0.74 -3.22
CA MET A 327 11.74 0.02 -2.81
C MET A 327 12.50 0.79 -1.71
N PRO A 328 12.88 0.13 -0.59
CA PRO A 328 13.73 0.74 0.42
C PRO A 328 15.15 0.96 -0.12
N ASN A 329 15.88 1.87 0.51
CA ASN A 329 17.28 2.19 0.18
C ASN A 329 17.51 2.62 -1.27
N ASN A 330 16.51 3.23 -1.90
CA ASN A 330 16.72 3.91 -3.17
C ASN A 330 17.44 5.25 -2.95
N SER A 331 17.71 5.98 -4.03
CA SER A 331 18.44 7.24 -3.99
C SER A 331 17.62 8.44 -3.49
N LEU A 332 16.31 8.28 -3.30
CA LEU A 332 15.43 9.31 -2.75
C LEU A 332 15.51 9.33 -1.22
N THR A 333 15.21 10.50 -0.65
CA THR A 333 15.00 10.62 0.80
C THR A 333 13.61 10.09 1.16
N SER A 334 13.42 9.64 2.42
CA SER A 334 12.12 9.09 2.88
C SER A 334 10.94 10.02 2.58
N SER A 335 11.11 11.33 2.84
CA SER A 335 10.08 12.34 2.56
C SER A 335 9.69 12.43 1.08
N LEU A 336 10.68 12.39 0.17
CA LEU A 336 10.45 12.44 -1.27
C LEU A 336 9.83 11.13 -1.79
N GLN A 337 10.24 10.00 -1.21
CA GLN A 337 9.68 8.69 -1.51
C GLN A 337 8.20 8.62 -1.12
N GLU A 338 7.82 9.16 0.04
CA GLU A 338 6.43 9.26 0.49
C GLU A 338 5.60 10.17 -0.43
N GLN A 339 6.15 11.32 -0.85
CA GLN A 339 5.50 12.19 -1.84
C GLN A 339 5.26 11.44 -3.16
N LEU A 340 6.26 10.74 -3.68
CA LEU A 340 6.10 9.94 -4.90
C LEU A 340 5.07 8.82 -4.73
N CYS A 341 5.01 8.18 -3.56
CA CYS A 341 3.97 7.20 -3.22
C CYS A 341 2.56 7.81 -3.28
N GLN A 342 2.38 9.06 -2.84
CA GLN A 342 1.09 9.76 -2.90
C GLN A 342 0.69 10.10 -4.34
N LEU A 343 1.66 10.38 -5.22
CA LEU A 343 1.41 10.65 -6.65
C LEU A 343 1.19 9.37 -7.47
N TYR A 344 1.70 8.23 -7.00
CA TYR A 344 1.69 6.95 -7.71
C TYR A 344 0.30 6.51 -8.22
N PRO A 345 -0.81 6.63 -7.47
CA PRO A 345 -2.14 6.27 -7.98
C PRO A 345 -2.53 7.05 -9.24
N ARG A 346 -2.17 8.34 -9.34
CA ARG A 346 -2.45 9.16 -10.53
C ARG A 346 -1.56 8.76 -11.70
N LEU A 347 -0.30 8.43 -11.44
CA LEU A 347 0.62 7.88 -12.43
C LEU A 347 0.13 6.54 -12.98
N LYS A 348 -0.47 5.69 -12.13
CA LYS A 348 -1.08 4.41 -12.54
C LYS A 348 -2.25 4.62 -13.48
N VAL A 349 -3.12 5.60 -13.22
CA VAL A 349 -4.22 5.96 -14.13
C VAL A 349 -3.68 6.41 -15.49
N LEU A 350 -2.65 7.25 -15.52
CA LEU A 350 -1.99 7.68 -16.76
C LEU A 350 -1.38 6.51 -17.55
N ALA A 351 -0.74 5.57 -16.86
CA ALA A 351 -0.11 4.41 -17.47
C ALA A 351 -1.15 3.43 -18.05
N PHE A 352 -2.24 3.16 -17.33
CA PHE A 352 -3.29 2.26 -17.80
C PHE A 352 -4.08 2.85 -18.97
N GLY A 353 -4.16 4.18 -19.03
CA GLY A 353 -4.69 4.92 -20.16
C GLY A 353 -6.19 4.75 -20.37
N ALA A 354 -6.65 4.99 -21.60
CA ALA A 354 -8.07 5.05 -21.94
C ALA A 354 -8.77 3.68 -21.97
N LYS A 355 -8.03 2.61 -22.29
CA LYS A 355 -8.58 1.27 -22.58
C LYS A 355 -7.91 0.17 -21.75
N PRO A 356 -7.97 0.23 -20.40
CA PRO A 356 -7.32 -0.75 -19.53
C PRO A 356 -7.76 -2.20 -19.81
N GLU A 357 -8.97 -2.41 -20.31
CA GLU A 357 -9.53 -3.71 -20.71
C GLU A 357 -8.75 -4.42 -21.84
N SER A 358 -7.90 -3.69 -22.56
CA SER A 358 -7.12 -4.20 -23.69
C SER A 358 -5.61 -4.00 -23.56
N THR A 359 -5.13 -3.40 -22.47
CA THR A 359 -3.71 -3.02 -22.31
C THR A 359 -3.07 -3.60 -21.05
N LEU A 360 -3.85 -3.95 -20.02
CA LEU A 360 -3.31 -4.37 -18.73
C LEU A 360 -2.53 -5.69 -18.79
N HIS A 361 -2.86 -6.57 -19.73
CA HIS A 361 -2.11 -7.80 -19.97
C HIS A 361 -0.62 -7.52 -20.29
N ILE A 362 -0.28 -6.36 -20.87
CA ILE A 362 1.11 -5.94 -21.16
C ILE A 362 1.89 -5.65 -19.85
N TYR A 363 1.21 -5.13 -18.83
CA TYR A 363 1.82 -4.80 -17.54
C TYR A 363 1.92 -6.02 -16.62
N PHE A 364 1.03 -6.99 -16.79
CA PHE A 364 0.92 -8.18 -15.95
C PHE A 364 2.25 -8.93 -15.73
N PRO A 365 3.06 -9.26 -16.76
CA PRO A 365 4.34 -9.96 -16.58
C PRO A 365 5.31 -9.21 -15.66
N SER A 366 5.38 -7.89 -15.82
CA SER A 366 6.33 -7.04 -15.08
C SER A 366 5.89 -6.77 -13.64
N PHE A 367 4.58 -6.77 -13.37
CA PHE A 367 4.07 -6.81 -12.00
C PHE A 367 4.35 -8.17 -11.34
N LEU A 368 4.11 -9.27 -12.07
CA LEU A 368 4.28 -10.63 -11.54
C LEU A 368 5.74 -10.89 -11.20
N SER A 369 6.68 -10.53 -12.07
CA SER A 369 8.12 -10.75 -11.85
C SER A 369 8.64 -10.00 -10.61
N ARG A 370 8.07 -8.84 -10.28
CA ARG A 370 8.43 -8.02 -9.11
C ARG A 370 7.78 -8.48 -7.81
N ALA A 371 6.71 -9.28 -7.86
CA ALA A 371 5.98 -9.77 -6.69
C ALA A 371 6.72 -10.90 -5.95
N THR A 372 7.95 -10.62 -5.51
CA THR A 372 8.82 -11.57 -4.81
C THR A 372 8.45 -11.69 -3.33
N PRO A 373 8.75 -12.81 -2.64
CA PRO A 373 8.44 -12.95 -1.20
C PRO A 373 9.14 -11.92 -0.32
N ASN A 374 10.30 -11.40 -0.75
CA ASN A 374 11.10 -10.43 -0.02
C ASN A 374 10.71 -8.97 -0.31
N CYS A 375 9.64 -8.73 -1.07
CA CYS A 375 9.22 -7.37 -1.37
C CYS A 375 8.70 -6.64 -0.12
N PRO A 376 8.94 -5.32 0.00
CA PRO A 376 8.39 -4.49 1.08
C PRO A 376 6.88 -4.61 1.16
N SER A 377 6.31 -4.53 2.37
CA SER A 377 4.86 -4.71 2.59
C SER A 377 4.00 -3.76 1.75
N GLY A 378 4.40 -2.49 1.63
CA GLY A 378 3.74 -1.49 0.78
C GLY A 378 3.76 -1.88 -0.71
N MET A 379 4.94 -2.26 -1.22
CA MET A 379 5.11 -2.72 -2.60
C MET A 379 4.28 -3.99 -2.87
N LYS A 380 4.32 -4.96 -1.95
CA LYS A 380 3.58 -6.22 -2.04
C LYS A 380 2.08 -5.97 -2.21
N LYS A 381 1.54 -5.06 -1.40
CA LYS A 381 0.13 -4.68 -1.45
C LYS A 381 -0.23 -4.05 -2.80
N GLU A 382 0.60 -3.13 -3.29
CA GLU A 382 0.34 -2.45 -4.58
C GLU A 382 0.47 -3.39 -5.78
N LEU A 383 1.50 -4.25 -5.79
CA LEU A 383 1.71 -5.27 -6.82
C LEU A 383 0.54 -6.25 -6.89
N LEU A 384 0.12 -6.82 -5.77
CA LEU A 384 -0.98 -7.80 -5.72
C LEU A 384 -2.33 -7.16 -6.08
N SER A 385 -2.55 -5.92 -5.64
CA SER A 385 -3.72 -5.12 -6.03
C SER A 385 -3.76 -4.89 -7.55
N SER A 386 -2.62 -4.48 -8.14
CA SER A 386 -2.50 -4.24 -9.58
C SER A 386 -2.61 -5.52 -10.41
N LEU A 387 -2.03 -6.64 -9.96
CA LEU A 387 -2.21 -7.96 -10.58
C LEU A 387 -3.67 -8.40 -10.58
N THR A 388 -4.36 -8.21 -9.45
CA THR A 388 -5.79 -8.52 -9.33
C THR A 388 -6.62 -7.63 -10.26
N GLN A 389 -6.26 -6.35 -10.38
CA GLN A 389 -6.91 -5.43 -11.33
C GLN A 389 -6.71 -5.88 -12.78
N CYS A 390 -5.50 -6.28 -13.17
CA CYS A 390 -5.23 -6.84 -14.50
C CYS A 390 -6.12 -8.05 -14.80
N LEU A 391 -6.23 -9.00 -13.86
CA LEU A 391 -7.07 -10.20 -14.02
C LEU A 391 -8.57 -9.90 -14.04
N THR A 392 -9.00 -8.79 -13.43
CA THR A 392 -10.42 -8.42 -13.34
C THR A 392 -10.89 -7.60 -14.53
N VAL A 393 -10.02 -6.74 -15.07
CA VAL A 393 -10.36 -5.77 -16.11
C VAL A 393 -10.02 -6.28 -17.50
N ASP A 394 -8.86 -6.92 -17.68
CA ASP A 394 -8.40 -7.42 -18.98
C ASP A 394 -8.42 -8.96 -19.03
N PRO A 395 -9.30 -9.57 -19.85
CA PRO A 395 -9.42 -11.02 -19.92
C PRO A 395 -8.14 -11.72 -20.42
N LEU A 396 -7.30 -11.06 -21.24
CA LEU A 396 -6.06 -11.63 -21.77
C LEU A 396 -5.01 -11.84 -20.66
N SER A 397 -5.09 -11.08 -19.56
CA SER A 397 -4.20 -11.24 -18.41
C SER A 397 -4.23 -12.66 -17.83
N THR A 398 -5.39 -13.32 -17.86
CA THR A 398 -5.51 -14.71 -17.39
C THR A 398 -4.74 -15.69 -18.28
N SER A 399 -4.74 -15.47 -19.59
CA SER A 399 -4.00 -16.27 -20.56
C SER A 399 -2.49 -16.09 -20.40
N ILE A 400 -2.03 -14.85 -20.23
CA ILE A 400 -0.62 -14.55 -19.96
C ILE A 400 -0.18 -15.18 -18.64
N TRP A 401 -1.02 -15.11 -17.60
CA TRP A 401 -0.72 -15.76 -16.33
C TRP A 401 -0.55 -17.27 -16.50
N LYS A 402 -1.40 -17.93 -17.29
CA LYS A 402 -1.26 -19.36 -17.63
C LYS A 402 0.10 -19.70 -18.23
N GLN A 403 0.57 -18.88 -19.16
CA GLN A 403 1.87 -19.07 -19.81
C GLN A 403 3.06 -18.84 -18.87
N LEU A 404 2.94 -17.87 -17.96
CA LEU A 404 4.01 -17.50 -17.02
C LEU A 404 4.06 -18.37 -15.76
N TYR A 405 2.96 -19.05 -15.42
CA TYR A 405 2.79 -19.74 -14.16
C TYR A 405 3.90 -20.75 -13.82
N PRO A 406 4.34 -21.65 -14.73
CA PRO A 406 5.40 -22.61 -14.41
C PRO A 406 6.75 -21.95 -14.10
N LYS A 407 7.01 -20.76 -14.66
CA LYS A 407 8.25 -20.00 -14.49
C LYS A 407 8.23 -19.09 -13.25
N HIS A 408 7.05 -18.74 -12.76
CA HIS A 408 6.84 -17.77 -11.68
C HIS A 408 6.00 -18.35 -10.54
N LEU A 409 6.29 -19.58 -10.11
CA LEU A 409 5.58 -20.26 -9.02
C LEU A 409 5.63 -19.50 -7.68
N PRO A 410 6.80 -18.98 -7.21
CA PRO A 410 6.84 -18.24 -5.95
C PRO A 410 5.99 -16.96 -5.95
N GLN A 411 5.93 -16.26 -7.09
CA GLN A 411 5.14 -15.04 -7.24
C GLN A 411 3.65 -15.37 -7.42
N SER A 412 3.36 -16.44 -8.17
CA SER A 412 1.99 -16.92 -8.36
C SER A 412 1.38 -17.45 -7.06
N SER A 413 2.15 -18.05 -6.16
CA SER A 413 1.65 -18.49 -4.85
C SER A 413 1.12 -17.30 -4.03
N LEU A 414 1.87 -16.18 -4.02
CA LEU A 414 1.46 -14.95 -3.34
C LEU A 414 0.19 -14.35 -3.96
N LEU A 415 0.07 -14.39 -5.29
CA LEU A 415 -1.12 -13.93 -5.98
C LEU A 415 -2.34 -14.82 -5.67
N LEU A 416 -2.18 -16.15 -5.68
CA LEU A 416 -3.25 -17.09 -5.34
C LEU A 416 -3.72 -16.92 -3.89
N GLU A 417 -2.80 -16.76 -2.93
CA GLU A 417 -3.15 -16.45 -1.54
C GLU A 417 -3.90 -15.12 -1.40
N HIS A 418 -3.47 -14.10 -2.15
CA HIS A 418 -4.17 -12.82 -2.18
C HIS A 418 -5.58 -12.94 -2.74
N LEU A 419 -5.75 -13.67 -3.85
CA LEU A 419 -7.05 -13.94 -4.46
C LEU A 419 -7.96 -14.75 -3.52
N LEU A 420 -7.42 -15.67 -2.72
CA LEU A 420 -8.18 -16.43 -1.73
C LEU A 420 -8.77 -15.48 -0.66
N ARG A 421 -7.95 -14.54 -0.17
CA ARG A 421 -8.40 -13.53 0.81
C ARG A 421 -9.40 -12.54 0.21
N SER A 422 -9.23 -12.17 -1.05
CA SER A 422 -10.07 -11.18 -1.75
C SER A 422 -11.21 -11.78 -2.57
N TRP A 423 -11.39 -13.11 -2.57
CA TRP A 423 -12.32 -13.84 -3.45
C TRP A 423 -13.75 -13.28 -3.45
N LYS A 424 -14.26 -12.92 -2.26
CA LYS A 424 -15.60 -12.34 -2.09
C LYS A 424 -15.76 -10.97 -2.75
N ARG A 425 -14.67 -10.21 -2.94
CA ARG A 425 -14.65 -8.87 -3.56
C ARG A 425 -14.54 -8.93 -5.09
N ILE A 426 -14.06 -10.04 -5.65
CA ILE A 426 -13.89 -10.21 -7.10
C ILE A 426 -15.29 -10.32 -7.77
N PRO A 427 -15.56 -9.66 -8.91
CA PRO A 427 -16.84 -9.76 -9.62
C PRO A 427 -17.20 -11.20 -10.02
N LYS A 428 -18.47 -11.59 -9.87
CA LYS A 428 -18.94 -12.96 -10.18
C LYS A 428 -18.64 -13.40 -11.62
N LYS A 429 -18.69 -12.47 -12.59
CA LYS A 429 -18.36 -12.72 -14.00
C LYS A 429 -16.92 -13.23 -14.18
N VAL A 430 -15.98 -12.60 -13.47
CA VAL A 430 -14.54 -12.93 -13.53
C VAL A 430 -14.23 -14.20 -12.75
N ARG A 431 -14.96 -14.50 -11.66
CA ARG A 431 -14.75 -15.72 -10.86
C ARG A 431 -14.83 -17.01 -11.68
N LYS A 432 -15.71 -17.07 -12.68
CA LYS A 432 -15.82 -18.26 -13.57
C LYS A 432 -14.52 -18.47 -14.37
N SER A 433 -14.04 -17.43 -15.06
CA SER A 433 -12.78 -17.47 -15.83
C SER A 433 -11.56 -17.76 -14.92
N LEU A 434 -11.52 -17.15 -13.73
CA LEU A 434 -10.50 -17.46 -12.73
C LEU A 434 -10.57 -18.92 -12.25
N GLN A 435 -11.78 -19.46 -12.04
CA GLN A 435 -11.97 -20.84 -11.62
C GLN A 435 -11.44 -21.83 -12.67
N GLU A 436 -11.71 -21.59 -13.96
CA GLU A 436 -11.13 -22.38 -15.06
C GLU A 436 -9.60 -22.27 -15.07
N THR A 437 -9.07 -21.06 -14.84
CA THR A 437 -7.63 -20.83 -14.76
C THR A 437 -6.98 -21.57 -13.58
N ILE A 438 -7.62 -21.55 -12.41
CA ILE A 438 -7.16 -22.26 -11.21
C ILE A 438 -7.25 -23.78 -11.40
N GLN A 439 -8.25 -24.28 -12.13
CA GLN A 439 -8.31 -25.69 -12.52
C GLN A 439 -7.14 -26.06 -13.42
N SER A 440 -6.79 -25.22 -14.39
CA SER A 440 -5.61 -25.46 -15.23
C SER A 440 -4.32 -25.49 -14.40
N PHE A 441 -4.17 -24.56 -13.44
CA PHE A 441 -3.02 -24.56 -12.52
C PHE A 441 -2.94 -25.79 -11.65
N LYS A 442 -4.08 -26.31 -11.18
CA LYS A 442 -4.11 -27.55 -10.41
C LYS A 442 -3.57 -28.73 -11.24
N LEU A 443 -3.96 -28.84 -12.52
CA LEU A 443 -3.44 -29.88 -13.41
C LEU A 443 -1.93 -29.70 -13.64
N THR A 444 -1.49 -28.47 -13.92
CA THR A 444 -0.06 -28.15 -14.08
C THR A 444 0.75 -28.48 -12.82
N ASN A 445 0.22 -28.18 -11.62
CA ASN A 445 0.89 -28.52 -10.36
C ASN A 445 1.02 -30.03 -10.17
N GLN A 446 -0.03 -30.80 -10.51
CA GLN A 446 0.03 -32.26 -10.44
C GLN A 446 1.10 -32.84 -11.37
N GLU A 447 1.23 -32.30 -12.58
CA GLU A 447 2.29 -32.69 -13.52
C GLU A 447 3.69 -32.33 -13.01
N LEU A 448 3.84 -31.13 -12.43
CA LEU A 448 5.12 -30.67 -11.86
C LEU A 448 5.54 -31.49 -10.63
N LEU A 449 4.58 -31.87 -9.77
CA LEU A 449 4.83 -32.75 -8.62
C LEU A 449 5.27 -34.14 -9.04
N LYS A 450 4.66 -34.71 -10.10
CA LYS A 450 5.06 -36.01 -10.65
C LYS A 450 6.49 -36.01 -11.21
N LYS A 451 6.97 -34.87 -11.71
CA LYS A 451 8.30 -34.72 -12.31
C LYS A 451 9.42 -34.51 -11.26
N GLY A 452 9.10 -34.44 -9.97
CA GLY A 452 10.10 -34.46 -8.88
C GLY A 452 11.12 -33.31 -8.90
N SER A 453 10.72 -32.09 -9.32
CA SER A 453 11.67 -30.96 -9.44
C SER A 453 12.01 -30.30 -8.09
N SER A 454 13.17 -29.62 -8.02
CA SER A 454 13.63 -28.81 -6.86
C SER A 454 12.69 -27.67 -6.45
N SER A 455 11.61 -27.40 -7.19
CA SER A 455 10.58 -26.41 -6.88
C SER A 455 9.42 -26.93 -6.01
N ASN A 456 9.51 -28.16 -5.50
CA ASN A 456 8.43 -28.87 -4.80
C ASN A 456 7.70 -28.00 -3.76
N GLN A 457 8.40 -27.23 -2.93
CA GLN A 457 7.75 -26.43 -1.90
C GLN A 457 6.80 -25.37 -2.48
N HIS A 458 7.20 -24.66 -3.53
CA HIS A 458 6.34 -23.64 -4.17
C HIS A 458 5.19 -24.25 -4.96
N VAL A 459 5.40 -25.44 -5.55
CA VAL A 459 4.32 -26.18 -6.22
C VAL A 459 3.29 -26.66 -5.20
N ILE A 460 3.72 -27.16 -4.03
CA ILE A 460 2.84 -27.60 -2.94
C ILE A 460 2.00 -26.43 -2.42
N THR A 461 2.62 -25.28 -2.16
CA THR A 461 1.88 -24.09 -1.67
C THR A 461 0.87 -23.60 -2.72
N CYS A 462 1.23 -23.59 -4.00
CA CYS A 462 0.30 -23.24 -5.06
C CYS A 462 -0.85 -24.25 -5.19
N ASP A 463 -0.57 -25.56 -5.11
CA ASP A 463 -1.60 -26.60 -5.16
C ASP A 463 -2.58 -26.49 -3.99
N ALA A 464 -2.07 -26.25 -2.77
CA ALA A 464 -2.90 -26.00 -1.60
C ALA A 464 -3.78 -24.75 -1.78
N ALA A 465 -3.21 -23.65 -2.29
CA ALA A 465 -3.96 -22.42 -2.57
C ALA A 465 -5.05 -22.64 -3.64
N CYS A 466 -4.74 -23.37 -4.71
CA CYS A 466 -5.69 -23.72 -5.76
C CYS A 466 -6.85 -24.57 -5.21
N LYS A 467 -6.57 -25.58 -4.38
CA LYS A 467 -7.59 -26.42 -3.74
C LYS A 467 -8.53 -25.59 -2.86
N SER A 468 -7.98 -24.71 -2.02
CA SER A 468 -8.75 -23.82 -1.15
C SER A 468 -9.64 -22.85 -1.96
N LEU A 469 -9.10 -22.26 -3.03
CA LEU A 469 -9.85 -21.38 -3.92
C LEU A 469 -11.02 -22.11 -4.59
N LEU A 470 -10.79 -23.33 -5.09
CA LEU A 470 -11.84 -24.15 -5.70
C LEU A 470 -12.91 -24.58 -4.70
N GLN A 471 -12.54 -24.85 -3.44
CA GLN A 471 -13.51 -25.11 -2.38
C GLN A 471 -14.36 -23.88 -2.09
N GLN A 472 -13.74 -22.70 -2.00
CA GLN A 472 -14.44 -21.43 -1.76
C GLN A 472 -15.35 -21.03 -2.94
N ALA A 473 -14.95 -21.35 -4.18
CA ALA A 473 -15.75 -21.11 -5.39
C ALA A 473 -17.01 -21.97 -5.44
N ARG A 474 -16.98 -23.18 -4.88
CA ARG A 474 -18.13 -24.11 -4.84
C ARG A 474 -19.25 -23.67 -3.88
N GLY A 475 -19.01 -22.65 -3.05
CA GLY A 475 -19.99 -22.13 -2.10
C GLY A 475 -20.29 -23.08 -0.93
N PRO A 476 -21.20 -22.70 -0.01
CA PRO A 476 -21.66 -23.59 1.04
C PRO A 476 -22.35 -24.78 0.39
N ARG A 477 -21.84 -26.00 0.63
CA ARG A 477 -22.57 -27.21 0.22
C ARG A 477 -23.88 -27.26 1.01
N PRO A 478 -25.02 -27.54 0.36
CA PRO A 478 -26.25 -27.82 1.11
C PRO A 478 -25.95 -29.00 2.06
N PRO A 479 -26.45 -28.98 3.30
CA PRO A 479 -26.23 -30.06 4.25
C PRO A 479 -27.14 -31.25 3.88
N TRP A 480 -26.92 -31.83 2.70
CA TRP A 480 -27.69 -32.93 2.15
C TRP A 480 -27.80 -34.08 3.13
N THR A 481 -26.75 -34.36 3.90
CA THR A 481 -26.76 -35.37 4.96
C THR A 481 -27.74 -35.04 6.08
N ARG A 482 -27.86 -33.77 6.50
CA ARG A 482 -28.83 -33.34 7.51
C ARG A 482 -30.26 -33.33 6.96
N LEU A 483 -30.44 -32.92 5.71
CA LEU A 483 -31.73 -32.98 5.02
C LEU A 483 -32.22 -34.42 4.84
N LEU A 484 -31.33 -35.35 4.46
CA LEU A 484 -31.62 -36.78 4.38
C LEU A 484 -31.97 -37.37 5.75
N LEU A 485 -31.22 -36.99 6.80
CA LEU A 485 -31.48 -37.47 8.15
C LEU A 485 -32.80 -36.92 8.71
N LEU A 486 -33.12 -35.66 8.44
CA LEU A 486 -34.40 -35.05 8.79
C LEU A 486 -35.57 -35.75 8.08
N LEU A 487 -35.41 -36.06 6.79
CA LEU A 487 -36.39 -36.81 6.01
C LEU A 487 -36.61 -38.22 6.57
N LEU A 488 -35.53 -38.90 7.00
CA LEU A 488 -35.62 -40.20 7.66
C LEU A 488 -36.41 -40.12 8.98
N VAL A 489 -36.10 -39.13 9.82
CA VAL A 489 -36.81 -38.91 11.10
C VAL A 489 -38.29 -38.61 10.85
N PHE A 490 -38.62 -37.80 9.84
CA PHE A 490 -40.01 -37.51 9.46
C PHE A 490 -40.75 -38.76 8.97
N ALA A 491 -40.09 -39.60 8.16
CA ALA A 491 -40.66 -40.85 7.69
C ALA A 491 -40.94 -41.82 8.84
N ILE A 492 -39.99 -41.98 9.77
CA ILE A 492 -40.16 -42.82 10.96
C ILE A 492 -41.25 -42.25 11.89
N GLY A 493 -41.25 -40.94 12.12
CA GLY A 493 -42.27 -40.26 12.92
C GLY A 493 -43.67 -40.40 12.33
N PHE A 494 -43.80 -40.27 10.99
CA PHE A 494 -45.05 -40.50 10.28
C PHE A 494 -45.54 -41.95 10.44
N LEU A 495 -44.65 -42.93 10.27
CA LEU A 495 -44.98 -44.35 10.46
C LEU A 495 -45.41 -44.64 11.91
N CYS A 496 -44.73 -44.07 12.90
CA CYS A 496 -45.08 -44.22 14.32
C CYS A 496 -46.42 -43.54 14.66
N HIS A 497 -46.71 -42.37 14.09
CA HIS A 497 -47.99 -41.68 14.27
C HIS A 497 -49.15 -42.42 13.59
N ASP A 498 -48.95 -42.91 12.35
CA ASP A 498 -49.93 -43.71 11.61
C ASP A 498 -50.26 -45.02 12.36
N PHE A 499 -49.24 -45.65 12.96
CA PHE A 499 -49.42 -46.86 13.78
C PHE A 499 -50.06 -46.61 15.15
N ARG A 500 -49.80 -45.47 15.79
CA ARG A 500 -50.47 -45.10 17.06
C ARG A 500 -51.92 -44.70 16.87
N SER A 501 -52.25 -44.05 15.76
CA SER A 501 -53.61 -43.58 15.47
C SER A 501 -54.54 -44.69 14.98
N ASN A 502 -53.99 -45.77 14.42
CA ASN A 502 -54.76 -46.92 13.92
C ASN A 502 -54.33 -48.21 14.63
N SER A 503 -55.22 -48.81 15.42
CA SER A 503 -54.93 -50.00 16.24
C SER A 503 -54.71 -51.31 15.45
N SER A 504 -54.77 -51.29 14.11
CA SER A 504 -54.47 -52.45 13.27
C SER A 504 -53.64 -52.06 12.03
N PHE A 505 -52.67 -52.92 11.68
CA PHE A 505 -51.81 -52.76 10.49
C PHE A 505 -52.59 -52.80 9.16
N GLN A 506 -53.85 -53.27 9.18
CA GLN A 506 -54.72 -53.29 8.01
C GLN A 506 -55.46 -51.95 7.79
N ALA A 507 -55.58 -51.10 8.81
CA ALA A 507 -56.27 -49.80 8.74
C ALA A 507 -55.34 -48.62 8.38
N THR A 508 -54.02 -48.76 8.60
CA THR A 508 -53.00 -47.73 8.35
C THR A 508 -52.83 -47.37 6.86
N LEU A 509 -52.50 -46.10 6.59
CA LEU A 509 -52.21 -45.61 5.24
C LEU A 509 -50.94 -46.25 4.67
N ALA A 510 -49.93 -46.47 5.53
CA ALA A 510 -48.73 -47.21 5.17
C ALA A 510 -49.02 -48.68 4.80
N GLY A 511 -49.94 -49.35 5.52
CA GLY A 511 -50.35 -50.73 5.23
C GLY A 511 -51.10 -50.86 3.89
N ARG A 512 -51.95 -49.89 3.54
CA ARG A 512 -52.61 -49.81 2.24
C ARG A 512 -51.62 -49.57 1.09
N LEU A 513 -50.65 -48.67 1.26
CA LEU A 513 -49.59 -48.38 0.28
C LEU A 513 -48.63 -49.57 0.07
N LEU A 514 -48.29 -50.30 1.13
CA LEU A 514 -47.49 -51.54 1.05
C LEU A 514 -48.24 -52.70 0.38
N ARG A 515 -49.58 -52.74 0.54
CA ARG A 515 -50.42 -53.73 -0.14
C ARG A 515 -50.63 -53.41 -1.62
N SER A 516 -50.79 -52.13 -1.98
CA SER A 516 -50.89 -51.70 -3.37
C SER A 516 -49.59 -51.83 -4.16
N SER A 517 -48.44 -51.87 -3.47
CA SER A 517 -47.11 -52.04 -4.07
C SER A 517 -46.62 -53.50 -4.14
N GLY A 518 -47.39 -54.47 -3.62
CA GLY A 518 -47.06 -55.91 -3.70
C GLY A 518 -45.92 -56.39 -2.79
N PHE A 519 -45.30 -55.51 -2.00
CA PHE A 519 -44.16 -55.82 -1.13
C PHE A 519 -44.52 -56.40 0.25
N LEU A 520 -45.81 -56.61 0.53
CA LEU A 520 -46.32 -57.11 1.81
C LEU A 520 -45.66 -58.43 2.31
N PRO A 521 -45.46 -59.47 1.47
CA PRO A 521 -44.87 -60.74 1.93
C PRO A 521 -43.37 -60.59 2.26
N ALA A 522 -42.65 -59.82 1.45
CA ALA A 522 -41.23 -59.53 1.68
C ALA A 522 -41.02 -58.69 2.95
N GLY A 523 -41.92 -57.71 3.19
CA GLY A 523 -41.93 -56.92 4.42
C GLY A 523 -42.17 -57.77 5.67
N GLN A 524 -43.15 -58.68 5.63
CA GLN A 524 -43.40 -59.60 6.75
C GLN A 524 -42.23 -60.54 7.03
N GLN A 525 -41.57 -61.06 5.98
CA GLN A 525 -40.39 -61.91 6.13
C GLN A 525 -39.18 -61.14 6.69
N MET A 526 -39.02 -59.88 6.29
CA MET A 526 -37.97 -59.00 6.80
C MET A 526 -38.24 -58.59 8.26
N CYS A 527 -39.49 -58.29 8.61
CA CYS A 527 -39.93 -58.05 9.99
C CYS A 527 -39.78 -59.28 10.88
N ALA A 528 -40.08 -60.49 10.38
CA ALA A 528 -39.90 -61.72 11.14
C ALA A 528 -38.41 -62.01 11.40
N LYS A 529 -37.53 -61.79 10.41
CA LYS A 529 -36.07 -61.88 10.57
C LYS A 529 -35.53 -60.82 11.52
N LEU A 530 -35.98 -59.57 11.38
CA LEU A 530 -35.61 -58.49 12.30
C LEU A 530 -36.07 -58.81 13.72
N TYR A 531 -37.28 -59.36 13.90
CA TYR A 531 -37.79 -59.77 15.19
C TYR A 531 -36.94 -60.88 15.80
N SER A 532 -36.62 -61.94 15.05
CA SER A 532 -35.77 -63.02 15.54
C SER A 532 -34.36 -62.55 15.89
N TYR A 533 -33.74 -61.70 15.06
CA TYR A 533 -32.43 -61.13 15.38
C TYR A 533 -32.47 -60.13 16.54
N SER A 534 -33.57 -59.39 16.69
CA SER A 534 -33.76 -58.48 17.83
C SER A 534 -33.95 -59.25 19.14
N LEU A 535 -34.65 -60.38 19.11
CA LEU A 535 -34.84 -61.25 20.26
C LEU A 535 -33.53 -61.92 20.67
N GLN A 536 -32.74 -62.36 19.68
CA GLN A 536 -31.42 -62.95 19.89
C GLN A 536 -30.38 -61.91 20.36
N GLY A 537 -30.50 -60.67 19.89
CA GLY A 537 -29.73 -59.54 20.39
C GLY A 537 -30.13 -59.14 21.81
N TYR A 538 -31.43 -59.22 22.14
CA TYR A 538 -31.95 -58.96 23.48
C TYR A 538 -31.47 -60.01 24.48
N SER A 539 -31.52 -61.31 24.14
CA SER A 539 -31.02 -62.38 25.00
C SER A 539 -29.50 -62.30 25.19
N TRP A 540 -28.76 -61.94 24.13
CA TRP A 540 -27.32 -61.70 24.23
C TRP A 540 -27.00 -60.48 25.13
N LEU A 541 -27.77 -59.39 25.02
CA LEU A 541 -27.65 -58.22 25.90
C LEU A 541 -27.99 -58.58 27.35
N GLU A 542 -29.03 -59.38 27.58
CA GLU A 542 -29.44 -59.85 28.89
C GLU A 542 -28.33 -60.67 29.60
N GLU A 543 -27.58 -61.48 28.85
CA GLU A 543 -26.46 -62.27 29.40
C GLU A 543 -25.14 -61.48 29.51
N THR A 544 -24.82 -60.65 28.52
CA THR A 544 -23.47 -60.05 28.39
C THR A 544 -23.35 -58.73 29.14
N LEU A 545 -24.42 -57.93 29.20
CA LEU A 545 -24.39 -56.60 29.78
C LEU A 545 -24.24 -56.59 31.32
N PRO A 546 -24.85 -57.52 32.09
CA PRO A 546 -24.60 -57.64 33.52
C PRO A 546 -23.17 -58.09 33.83
N ALA A 547 -22.61 -58.99 33.02
CA ALA A 547 -21.24 -59.48 33.16
C ALA A 547 -20.19 -58.41 32.83
N CYS A 548 -20.40 -57.62 31.77
CA CYS A 548 -19.57 -56.46 31.48
C CYS A 548 -19.76 -55.34 32.53
N GLY A 549 -20.98 -55.16 33.04
CA GLY A 549 -21.33 -54.18 34.05
C GLY A 549 -20.63 -54.43 35.38
N SER A 550 -20.62 -55.68 35.86
CA SER A 550 -19.93 -56.07 37.10
C SER A 550 -18.39 -56.01 36.97
N TYR A 551 -17.85 -56.35 35.79
CA TYR A 551 -16.42 -56.21 35.49
C TYR A 551 -15.97 -54.73 35.41
N LEU A 552 -16.78 -53.86 34.79
CA LEU A 552 -16.50 -52.43 34.75
C LEU A 552 -16.65 -51.79 36.14
N LEU A 553 -17.64 -52.20 36.93
CA LEU A 553 -17.81 -51.71 38.31
C LEU A 553 -16.62 -52.08 39.19
N THR A 554 -16.10 -53.30 39.12
CA THR A 554 -14.91 -53.72 39.90
C THR A 554 -13.64 -52.96 39.52
N ILE A 555 -13.49 -52.53 38.25
CA ILE A 555 -12.35 -51.70 37.79
C ILE A 555 -12.54 -50.22 38.17
N VAL A 556 -13.76 -49.71 38.07
CA VAL A 556 -14.07 -48.28 38.21
C VAL A 556 -14.31 -47.88 39.66
N GLU A 557 -14.82 -48.78 40.50
CA GLU A 557 -15.11 -48.56 41.93
C GLU A 557 -13.96 -47.90 42.71
N PRO A 558 -12.70 -48.36 42.64
CA PRO A 558 -11.60 -47.70 43.36
C PRO A 558 -11.31 -46.28 42.81
N GLY A 559 -11.43 -46.07 41.51
CA GLY A 559 -11.27 -44.74 40.89
C GLY A 559 -12.41 -43.79 41.27
N LEU A 560 -13.64 -44.31 41.37
CA LEU A 560 -14.82 -43.54 41.73
C LEU A 560 -14.81 -43.16 43.22
N GLN A 561 -14.32 -44.05 44.10
CA GLN A 561 -14.13 -43.74 45.53
C GLN A 561 -13.07 -42.66 45.76
N VAL A 562 -11.98 -42.66 44.98
CA VAL A 562 -10.97 -41.59 45.01
C VAL A 562 -11.54 -40.28 44.45
N ALA A 563 -12.27 -40.33 43.34
CA ALA A 563 -12.96 -39.16 42.79
C ALA A 563 -14.02 -38.61 43.75
N TRP A 564 -14.71 -39.47 44.49
CA TRP A 564 -15.67 -39.10 45.54
C TRP A 564 -15.00 -38.38 46.71
N ALA A 565 -13.87 -38.88 47.19
CA ALA A 565 -13.10 -38.22 48.24
C ALA A 565 -12.59 -36.85 47.77
N HIS A 566 -12.09 -36.75 46.54
CA HIS A 566 -11.63 -35.49 45.97
C HIS A 566 -12.77 -34.49 45.74
N THR A 567 -13.91 -34.93 45.22
CA THR A 567 -15.06 -34.04 44.98
C THR A 567 -15.64 -33.53 46.29
N ASN A 568 -15.78 -34.37 47.32
CA ASN A 568 -16.21 -33.91 48.65
C ASN A 568 -15.22 -32.92 49.27
N ALA A 569 -13.91 -33.19 49.17
CA ALA A 569 -12.88 -32.24 49.64
C ALA A 569 -12.96 -30.91 48.87
N THR A 570 -13.21 -30.96 47.56
CA THR A 570 -13.28 -29.78 46.69
C THR A 570 -14.56 -28.97 46.94
N VAL A 571 -15.71 -29.63 47.15
CA VAL A 571 -16.99 -28.99 47.50
C VAL A 571 -16.91 -28.34 48.87
N ASN A 572 -16.34 -29.03 49.86
CA ASN A 572 -16.15 -28.46 51.19
C ASN A 572 -15.19 -27.25 51.16
N PHE A 573 -14.09 -27.36 50.40
CA PHE A 573 -13.15 -26.25 50.19
C PHE A 573 -13.78 -25.06 49.48
N LEU A 574 -14.48 -25.29 48.35
CA LEU A 574 -15.18 -24.25 47.60
C LEU A 574 -16.28 -23.59 48.43
N SER A 575 -17.07 -24.35 49.20
CA SER A 575 -18.11 -23.77 50.05
C SER A 575 -17.51 -22.86 51.14
N ALA A 576 -16.40 -23.27 51.77
CA ALA A 576 -15.74 -22.52 52.83
C ALA A 576 -14.99 -21.27 52.31
N HIS A 577 -14.29 -21.38 51.18
CA HIS A 577 -13.58 -20.24 50.58
C HIS A 577 -14.49 -19.29 49.81
N CYS A 578 -15.45 -19.78 49.02
CA CYS A 578 -16.33 -18.90 48.25
C CYS A 578 -17.36 -18.19 49.13
N ALA A 579 -17.87 -18.80 50.21
CA ALA A 579 -18.78 -18.08 51.12
C ALA A 579 -18.09 -16.91 51.83
N SER A 580 -16.82 -17.08 52.23
CA SER A 580 -16.04 -16.01 52.86
C SER A 580 -15.64 -14.91 51.86
N HIS A 581 -15.26 -15.26 50.62
CA HIS A 581 -14.97 -14.28 49.57
C HIS A 581 -16.20 -13.53 49.05
N LEU A 582 -17.37 -14.19 48.97
CA LEU A 582 -18.63 -13.53 48.59
C LEU A 582 -19.13 -12.57 49.69
N ALA A 583 -19.01 -12.96 50.97
CA ALA A 583 -19.30 -12.06 52.09
C ALA A 583 -18.34 -10.85 52.10
N TRP A 584 -17.04 -11.08 51.93
CA TRP A 584 -16.03 -10.01 51.86
C TRP A 584 -16.25 -9.07 50.67
N LEU A 585 -16.65 -9.59 49.51
CA LEU A 585 -17.00 -8.78 48.34
C LEU A 585 -18.21 -7.91 48.66
N GLY A 586 -19.27 -8.48 49.25
CA GLY A 586 -20.44 -7.73 49.70
C GLY A 586 -20.08 -6.57 50.64
N ASP A 587 -19.26 -6.84 51.66
CA ASP A 587 -18.81 -5.85 52.65
C ASP A 587 -17.85 -4.80 52.06
N SER A 588 -17.02 -5.19 51.09
CA SER A 588 -16.12 -4.26 50.40
C SER A 588 -16.88 -3.34 49.45
N PHE A 589 -17.94 -3.84 48.80
CA PHE A 589 -18.82 -3.04 47.96
C PHE A 589 -19.63 -2.02 48.79
N THR A 590 -20.15 -2.41 49.96
CA THR A 590 -20.82 -1.47 50.86
C THR A 590 -19.86 -0.41 51.39
N GLY A 591 -18.63 -0.78 51.78
CA GLY A 591 -17.59 0.15 52.22
C GLY A 591 -17.09 1.13 51.14
N LEU A 592 -16.92 0.66 49.90
CA LEU A 592 -16.58 1.52 48.76
C LEU A 592 -17.71 2.50 48.43
N SER A 593 -18.97 2.06 48.52
CA SER A 593 -20.13 2.91 48.27
C SER A 593 -20.21 4.08 49.26
N GLN A 594 -19.93 3.82 50.54
CA GLN A 594 -19.97 4.84 51.59
C GLN A 594 -18.86 5.89 51.45
N ARG A 595 -17.66 5.50 50.98
CA ARG A 595 -16.55 6.44 50.70
C ARG A 595 -16.80 7.28 49.46
N LEU A 596 -17.37 6.70 48.41
CA LEU A 596 -17.68 7.40 47.15
C LEU A 596 -18.85 8.40 47.32
N GLN A 597 -19.73 8.16 48.30
CA GLN A 597 -20.86 9.04 48.61
C GLN A 597 -20.46 10.38 49.24
N VAL A 598 -19.23 10.50 49.77
CA VAL A 598 -18.73 11.70 50.47
C VAL A 598 -17.95 12.66 49.56
N GLN A 599 -17.48 12.23 48.38
CA GLN A 599 -16.48 12.98 47.60
C GLN A 599 -16.89 13.39 46.16
N LEU A 600 -18.10 13.09 45.66
CA LEU A 600 -18.44 13.26 44.24
C LEU A 600 -19.75 14.05 43.97
N PRO A 601 -19.78 14.96 42.97
CA PRO A 601 -20.94 15.82 42.64
C PRO A 601 -22.13 15.08 42.00
N ASP A 602 -23.32 15.67 42.12
CA ASP A 602 -24.67 15.06 41.94
C ASP A 602 -24.91 14.28 40.63
N ALA A 603 -24.29 14.68 39.51
CA ALA A 603 -24.47 14.00 38.23
C ALA A 603 -23.76 12.63 38.17
N LEU A 604 -22.63 12.47 38.88
CA LEU A 604 -21.99 11.18 39.03
C LEU A 604 -22.73 10.30 40.05
N HIS A 605 -23.49 10.90 40.97
CA HIS A 605 -24.28 10.22 41.99
C HIS A 605 -25.37 9.33 41.38
N GLN A 606 -26.08 9.82 40.34
CA GLN A 606 -27.07 9.00 39.62
C GLN A 606 -26.43 7.84 38.86
N LEU A 607 -25.30 8.07 38.19
CA LEU A 607 -24.61 7.02 37.42
C LEU A 607 -24.02 5.95 38.34
N LEU A 608 -23.52 6.34 39.53
CA LEU A 608 -23.05 5.42 40.56
C LEU A 608 -24.21 4.66 41.23
N HIS A 609 -25.38 5.29 41.39
CA HIS A 609 -26.60 4.63 41.86
C HIS A 609 -27.09 3.56 40.89
N TYR A 610 -27.12 3.86 39.58
CA TYR A 610 -27.47 2.86 38.56
C TYR A 610 -26.43 1.73 38.48
N LEU A 611 -25.14 2.05 38.62
CA LEU A 611 -24.09 1.03 38.68
C LEU A 611 -24.25 0.13 39.93
N ARG A 612 -24.63 0.71 41.08
CA ARG A 612 -24.92 -0.01 42.33
C ARG A 612 -26.11 -0.94 42.16
N GLU A 613 -27.22 -0.46 41.62
CA GLU A 613 -28.41 -1.26 41.32
C GLU A 613 -28.08 -2.41 40.37
N LEU A 614 -27.30 -2.14 39.31
CA LEU A 614 -26.88 -3.15 38.35
C LEU A 614 -25.98 -4.22 38.98
N LEU A 615 -25.03 -3.83 39.83
CA LEU A 615 -24.11 -4.76 40.50
C LEU A 615 -24.83 -5.59 41.58
N LEU A 616 -25.74 -5.00 42.34
CA LEU A 616 -26.58 -5.73 43.30
C LEU A 616 -27.52 -6.69 42.56
N PHE A 617 -28.12 -6.25 41.46
CA PHE A 617 -28.93 -7.10 40.59
C PHE A 617 -28.12 -8.25 39.99
N PHE A 618 -26.88 -8.00 39.55
CA PHE A 618 -25.98 -9.04 39.04
C PHE A 618 -25.61 -10.05 40.13
N HIS A 619 -25.31 -9.57 41.35
CA HIS A 619 -25.01 -10.43 42.49
C HIS A 619 -26.23 -11.30 42.88
N GLN A 620 -27.40 -10.68 43.07
CA GLN A 620 -28.61 -11.36 43.55
C GLN A 620 -29.29 -12.22 42.49
N SER A 621 -29.34 -11.76 41.24
CA SER A 621 -30.12 -12.40 40.17
C SER A 621 -29.32 -13.37 39.32
N ILE A 622 -27.99 -13.29 39.34
CA ILE A 622 -27.13 -14.14 38.51
C ILE A 622 -26.16 -14.94 39.37
N LEU A 623 -25.28 -14.27 40.12
CA LEU A 623 -24.20 -14.94 40.85
C LEU A 623 -24.71 -15.89 41.93
N LEU A 624 -25.66 -15.44 42.77
CA LEU A 624 -26.24 -16.24 43.84
C LEU A 624 -27.06 -17.44 43.32
N PRO A 625 -28.00 -17.30 42.36
CA PRO A 625 -28.73 -18.44 41.82
C PRO A 625 -27.84 -19.39 41.01
N VAL A 626 -26.86 -18.90 40.26
CA VAL A 626 -25.88 -19.78 39.58
C VAL A 626 -25.08 -20.60 40.58
N TRP A 627 -24.68 -19.99 41.71
CA TRP A 627 -24.01 -20.68 42.80
C TRP A 627 -24.89 -21.76 43.44
N HIS A 628 -26.15 -21.44 43.74
CA HIS A 628 -27.11 -22.42 44.25
C HIS A 628 -27.40 -23.54 43.26
N LEU A 629 -27.47 -23.22 41.95
CA LEU A 629 -27.67 -24.22 40.90
C LEU A 629 -26.46 -25.15 40.77
N LEU A 630 -25.25 -24.62 40.91
CA LEU A 630 -24.00 -25.39 40.95
C LEU A 630 -23.96 -26.32 42.16
N LEU A 631 -24.30 -25.82 43.35
CA LEU A 631 -24.39 -26.63 44.56
C LEU A 631 -25.47 -27.71 44.45
N ALA A 632 -26.64 -27.38 43.90
CA ALA A 632 -27.70 -28.35 43.68
C ALA A 632 -27.31 -29.41 42.63
N ALA A 633 -26.66 -29.02 41.54
CA ALA A 633 -26.16 -29.95 40.53
C ALA A 633 -25.05 -30.86 41.09
N LEU A 634 -24.18 -30.33 41.94
CA LEU A 634 -23.15 -31.10 42.63
C LEU A 634 -23.75 -32.07 43.65
N ALA A 635 -24.75 -31.65 44.43
CA ALA A 635 -25.49 -32.52 45.34
C ALA A 635 -26.26 -33.62 44.59
N GLN A 636 -26.83 -33.30 43.43
CA GLN A 636 -27.54 -34.26 42.59
C GLN A 636 -26.58 -35.25 41.89
N ALA A 637 -25.38 -34.80 41.51
CA ALA A 637 -24.31 -35.68 41.04
C ALA A 637 -23.80 -36.58 42.17
N GLN A 638 -23.71 -36.04 43.40
CA GLN A 638 -23.34 -36.76 44.61
C GLN A 638 -24.34 -37.90 44.92
N GLU A 639 -25.64 -37.64 44.84
CA GLU A 639 -26.69 -38.64 45.05
C GLU A 639 -26.68 -39.73 43.97
N ARG A 640 -26.40 -39.36 42.70
CA ARG A 640 -26.28 -40.30 41.58
C ARG A 640 -25.04 -41.20 41.67
N CYS A 641 -23.90 -40.65 42.08
CA CYS A 641 -22.71 -41.46 42.33
C CYS A 641 -22.89 -42.40 43.53
N HIS A 642 -23.60 -41.96 44.58
CA HIS A 642 -23.91 -42.81 45.73
C HIS A 642 -24.84 -43.97 45.37
N HIS A 643 -25.83 -43.73 44.50
CA HIS A 643 -26.70 -44.78 43.95
C HIS A 643 -25.97 -45.77 43.05
N ALA A 644 -24.98 -45.31 42.27
CA ALA A 644 -24.18 -46.19 41.41
C ALA A 644 -23.30 -47.18 42.20
N CYS A 645 -22.97 -46.87 43.46
CA CYS A 645 -22.07 -47.68 44.29
C CYS A 645 -22.77 -48.69 45.23
N ARG A 646 -24.11 -48.84 45.20
CA ARG A 646 -24.84 -49.56 46.27
C ARG A 646 -25.53 -50.87 45.89
N GLY A 647 -25.29 -51.48 44.72
CA GLY A 647 -25.97 -52.75 44.41
C GLY A 647 -25.31 -53.61 43.34
N GLU A 648 -25.49 -54.93 43.50
CA GLU A 648 -25.19 -55.92 42.47
C GLU A 648 -25.98 -55.60 41.18
N VAL A 649 -25.28 -55.56 40.04
CA VAL A 649 -25.85 -55.22 38.73
C VAL A 649 -26.74 -56.37 38.23
N THR A 650 -28.00 -56.37 38.62
CA THR A 650 -29.02 -57.26 38.06
C THR A 650 -29.63 -56.64 36.80
N TRP A 651 -30.06 -57.47 35.85
CA TRP A 651 -30.64 -57.05 34.55
C TRP A 651 -31.84 -56.10 34.71
N ASP A 652 -32.67 -56.32 35.73
CA ASP A 652 -33.82 -55.46 36.03
C ASP A 652 -33.42 -54.02 36.41
N CYS A 653 -32.27 -53.84 37.08
CA CYS A 653 -31.71 -52.53 37.41
C CYS A 653 -31.21 -51.80 36.16
N VAL A 654 -30.49 -52.50 35.26
CA VAL A 654 -30.00 -51.94 33.99
C VAL A 654 -31.16 -51.56 33.08
N LYS A 655 -32.21 -52.39 33.02
CA LYS A 655 -33.41 -52.15 32.25
C LYS A 655 -34.17 -50.91 32.74
N THR A 656 -34.36 -50.75 34.04
CA THR A 656 -35.01 -49.56 34.62
C THR A 656 -34.20 -48.30 34.40
N GLN A 657 -32.87 -48.34 34.58
CA GLN A 657 -31.96 -47.22 34.32
C GLN A 657 -31.95 -46.80 32.83
N LEU A 658 -31.93 -47.76 31.90
CA LEU A 658 -31.99 -47.50 30.46
C LEU A 658 -33.36 -46.94 30.04
N CYS A 659 -34.45 -47.47 30.59
CA CYS A 659 -35.79 -46.96 30.35
C CYS A 659 -35.96 -45.53 30.88
N GLU A 660 -35.47 -45.23 32.08
CA GLU A 660 -35.47 -43.86 32.61
C GLU A 660 -34.57 -42.91 31.81
N ALA A 661 -33.39 -43.36 31.38
CA ALA A 661 -32.50 -42.57 30.54
C ALA A 661 -33.10 -42.30 29.15
N ALA A 662 -33.75 -43.29 28.54
CA ALA A 662 -34.48 -43.14 27.29
C ALA A 662 -35.68 -42.19 27.46
N HIS A 663 -36.41 -42.31 28.56
CA HIS A 663 -37.54 -41.43 28.87
C HIS A 663 -37.09 -39.98 29.11
N ARG A 664 -35.99 -39.77 29.84
CA ARG A 664 -35.40 -38.44 30.08
C ARG A 664 -34.80 -37.82 28.82
N THR A 665 -34.14 -38.61 27.97
CA THR A 665 -33.62 -38.12 26.68
C THR A 665 -34.76 -37.79 25.72
N TRP A 666 -35.84 -38.56 25.75
CA TRP A 666 -37.07 -38.25 25.01
C TRP A 666 -37.74 -36.96 25.50
N LEU A 667 -37.88 -36.78 26.81
CA LEU A 667 -38.41 -35.54 27.40
C LEU A 667 -37.51 -34.33 27.06
N CYS A 668 -36.20 -34.48 27.14
CA CYS A 668 -35.26 -33.42 26.78
C CYS A 668 -35.31 -33.06 25.29
N LEU A 669 -35.43 -34.07 24.40
CA LEU A 669 -35.67 -33.85 22.98
C LEU A 669 -37.01 -33.17 22.73
N GLN A 670 -38.05 -33.56 23.45
CA GLN A 670 -39.37 -32.94 23.39
C GLN A 670 -39.29 -31.46 23.80
N ASP A 671 -38.66 -31.15 24.93
CA ASP A 671 -38.50 -29.77 25.43
C ASP A 671 -37.66 -28.91 24.47
N ILE A 672 -36.60 -29.47 23.87
CA ILE A 672 -35.79 -28.78 22.86
C ILE A 672 -36.62 -28.54 21.59
N THR A 673 -37.43 -29.51 21.16
CA THR A 673 -38.29 -29.34 19.98
C THR A 673 -39.41 -28.33 20.22
N VAL A 674 -39.99 -28.29 21.43
CA VAL A 674 -40.99 -27.29 21.83
C VAL A 674 -40.35 -25.90 21.91
N ALA A 675 -39.18 -25.76 22.54
CA ALA A 675 -38.45 -24.50 22.60
C ALA A 675 -38.02 -23.99 21.21
N PHE A 676 -37.67 -24.90 20.29
CA PHE A 676 -37.39 -24.57 18.90
C PHE A 676 -38.66 -24.15 18.13
N LEU A 677 -39.79 -24.80 18.39
CA LEU A 677 -41.08 -24.46 17.79
C LEU A 677 -41.58 -23.10 18.29
N ASP A 678 -41.46 -22.83 19.58
CA ASP A 678 -41.82 -21.56 20.21
C ASP A 678 -40.91 -20.43 19.70
N TRP A 679 -39.61 -20.68 19.53
CA TRP A 679 -38.70 -19.73 18.89
C TRP A 679 -39.05 -19.47 17.42
N ALA A 680 -39.42 -20.52 16.66
CA ALA A 680 -39.84 -20.40 15.28
C ALA A 680 -41.18 -19.64 15.14
N LEU A 681 -42.13 -19.87 16.05
CA LEU A 681 -43.41 -19.16 16.08
C LEU A 681 -43.24 -17.70 16.53
N ALA A 682 -42.36 -17.43 17.50
CA ALA A 682 -42.04 -16.08 17.93
C ALA A 682 -41.37 -15.27 16.81
N THR A 683 -40.48 -15.88 16.02
CA THR A 683 -39.82 -15.23 14.87
C THR A 683 -40.75 -15.01 13.68
N ILE A 684 -41.76 -15.85 13.49
CA ILE A 684 -42.81 -15.66 12.47
C ILE A 684 -43.84 -14.60 12.90
N SER A 685 -44.11 -14.46 14.20
CA SER A 685 -45.04 -13.45 14.74
C SER A 685 -44.48 -12.01 14.78
N GLN A 686 -43.19 -11.83 14.51
CA GLN A 686 -42.51 -10.53 14.43
C GLN A 686 -42.23 -10.06 12.99
N GLN A 687 -42.78 -10.75 11.98
CA GLN A 687 -42.97 -10.24 10.60
C GLN A 687 -44.41 -9.83 10.40
#